data_AF-A0A7R9TYX9-F1
#
_entry.id   AF-A0A7R9TYX9-F1
#
_cell.length_a   1.000
_cell.length_b   1.000
_cell.length_c   1.000
_cell.angle_alpha   90.00
_cell.angle_beta   90.00
_cell.angle_gamma   90.00
#
_symmetry.space_group_name_H-M   'P 1'
#
loop_
_entity.id
_entity.type
_entity.pdbx_description
1 polymer ?
#
loop_
_entity_poly.entity_id
_entity_poly.type
_entity_poly.pdbx_seq_one_letter_code
_entity_poly.pdbx_strand_id
1 'polypeptide(L)'
;GSGGGGGRHHHHDRKRKLPPAHLNVPTMPDAPAARWSAHGNAYNYAERVASSSPSYATSSACRAAGVAVPPSPPRRKTTCRMLTYHAPVYVGGRYLKWARGVPQSPWVADGETVGEGSVQTSLEAVVVRRLRADGAKLNAAGREDMDVRMLGGGRPFILEVHNPRRIAPSTAECAEMERELEANGDGVVTASGLHLSDHERYRAMHEGSAEKEKTYSAVCYAARALTDADVAKLCGVKDLVVRQSTPTRVLHRRSAAVRERTIASMSAEAVPGSPRFFTLRMTTQAGTYVKEFVHGDFGRTSPNVGTLLGCPCDILQLDVTDVDMAFAGGGGSGGGGGGMDAGNLLKPMLGRGELRCIGATTLDEYRNYIEKDPALERRFQQVYVAQPTVEDTVSILRGLKERYELHHGVSISDNALVEAAVLSDRYIADRFLPDKAIDLVDEAASKLKMEITSKPTVLDEIDREILKLQMEALSLKRPGPSGQKASQAGVSGRLAGLEAQLATLKAKQATLTQKWEAEKGKIAMIQTLKEEIDQVQIEVSAAERDYDLNKAAELKYGSLMNLQRELSEAEAAMDAASAAGGDELLRDEVTEQDIADIISKWTGIPVSKLQEGEREKLLHLPDELHKRVVGQEAAVTAVTEAIQRSRAGLSDPNRPIASFMFLGPTGVGKTELAKTLATFLFNSEEAMVRIDMSEYMEKHAVSRLIGAPPGYVGFEEGGQLTEAVRRRPYSVVLFDEMEKAHGDVFNVLLQILDDGRVTDSQGRVVSFKNAILIMTSNIGSQFVLEGLNDNDPGSAQRRRDAVMDAVRGHFRPEFVNRVDEYIVFDPLDFSQVQKIVAQQIKRVEGRLADRKIGLRVADDATQLLCEAGYDPAFGARPVKRAVQHLLETSLAQAVLRGDVAEEQTAVVNVARGDGPAHLVVSAEPRVTVEALAGMSQPVPPAGFSPPPAREGDAYVPPPSIPGFD
;
A
#
# COMPACT_ATOMS: atom_id res chain seq x y z
N GLY A 1 -4.80 -52.74 27.37
CA GLY A 1 -4.99 -54.10 26.82
C GLY A 1 -4.08 -54.25 25.63
N SER A 2 -3.26 -55.30 25.66
CA SER A 2 -2.39 -55.89 24.61
C SER A 2 -2.89 -55.75 23.17
N GLY A 3 -2.08 -55.70 22.10
CA GLY A 3 -0.65 -55.94 21.83
C GLY A 3 -0.37 -55.42 20.40
N GLY A 4 0.83 -55.41 19.80
CA GLY A 4 2.02 -56.22 19.96
C GLY A 4 2.46 -56.70 18.57
N GLY A 5 3.68 -56.35 18.14
CA GLY A 5 4.39 -56.88 16.95
C GLY A 5 4.45 -55.90 15.77
N GLY A 6 5.58 -55.41 15.27
CA GLY A 6 6.97 -55.86 15.37
C GLY A 6 7.44 -56.45 14.04
N GLY A 7 8.37 -55.77 13.35
CA GLY A 7 9.40 -56.47 12.56
C GLY A 7 9.65 -56.08 11.09
N ARG A 8 10.67 -55.22 10.92
CA ARG A 8 11.87 -55.39 10.06
C ARG A 8 11.85 -55.21 8.53
N HIS A 9 12.80 -54.35 8.14
CA HIS A 9 13.49 -54.15 6.86
C HIS A 9 13.99 -55.40 6.13
N HIS A 10 14.07 -55.32 4.79
CA HIS A 10 15.33 -55.54 4.04
C HIS A 10 15.31 -55.03 2.58
N HIS A 11 16.44 -54.45 2.17
CA HIS A 11 16.91 -54.11 0.82
C HIS A 11 17.06 -55.31 -0.13
N HIS A 12 16.83 -55.13 -1.45
CA HIS A 12 17.89 -55.05 -2.49
C HIS A 12 17.33 -55.03 -3.94
N ASP A 13 17.58 -53.91 -4.64
CA ASP A 13 18.35 -53.73 -5.88
C ASP A 13 18.18 -54.63 -7.15
N ARG A 14 18.13 -53.91 -8.29
CA ARG A 14 18.60 -54.21 -9.68
C ARG A 14 17.68 -54.80 -10.78
N LYS A 15 17.42 -53.90 -11.76
CA LYS A 15 17.77 -53.98 -13.21
C LYS A 15 17.12 -55.06 -14.11
N ARG A 16 16.36 -54.62 -15.14
CA ARG A 16 16.74 -54.62 -16.59
C ARG A 16 15.55 -54.46 -17.56
N LYS A 17 15.75 -53.54 -18.52
CA LYS A 17 15.54 -53.63 -20.00
C LYS A 17 14.16 -54.03 -20.57
N LEU A 18 13.56 -53.07 -21.29
CA LEU A 18 12.57 -53.23 -22.35
C LEU A 18 13.23 -53.39 -23.74
N PRO A 19 12.59 -54.15 -24.66
CA PRO A 19 12.63 -53.90 -26.10
C PRO A 19 11.21 -53.86 -26.76
N PRO A 20 11.09 -53.50 -28.07
CA PRO A 20 9.98 -52.70 -28.64
C PRO A 20 9.14 -53.37 -29.75
N ALA A 21 8.04 -52.71 -30.18
CA ALA A 21 7.38 -52.80 -31.52
C ALA A 21 6.29 -51.68 -31.64
N HIS A 22 6.35 -50.73 -32.61
CA HIS A 22 5.70 -50.71 -33.96
C HIS A 22 4.18 -50.97 -33.97
N LEU A 23 3.29 -50.34 -34.74
CA LEU A 23 3.19 -49.17 -35.66
C LEU A 23 1.69 -49.13 -36.06
N ASN A 24 1.05 -47.96 -36.22
CA ASN A 24 0.15 -47.64 -37.35
C ASN A 24 -0.66 -46.34 -37.14
N VAL A 25 -0.40 -45.37 -38.02
CA VAL A 25 -1.21 -44.19 -38.29
C VAL A 25 -1.52 -44.22 -39.80
N PRO A 26 -2.77 -43.99 -40.25
CA PRO A 26 -3.06 -43.78 -41.65
C PRO A 26 -2.95 -42.29 -42.04
N THR A 27 -2.28 -42.08 -43.16
CA THR A 27 -2.01 -40.87 -43.95
C THR A 27 -3.23 -40.33 -44.71
N MET A 28 -3.20 -39.03 -45.08
CA MET A 28 -3.75 -38.42 -46.31
C MET A 28 -3.24 -36.94 -46.40
N PRO A 29 -3.19 -36.28 -47.58
CA PRO A 29 -1.93 -36.05 -48.32
C PRO A 29 -1.55 -34.58 -48.62
N ASP A 30 -0.37 -34.44 -49.24
CA ASP A 30 0.35 -33.29 -49.86
C ASP A 30 -0.53 -32.20 -50.53
N ALA A 31 -0.18 -30.91 -50.65
CA ALA A 31 1.05 -30.26 -51.13
C ALA A 31 0.89 -28.71 -51.05
N PRO A 32 1.82 -27.82 -51.51
CA PRO A 32 3.28 -27.90 -51.63
C PRO A 32 4.01 -26.73 -50.92
N ALA A 33 5.30 -26.94 -50.68
CA ALA A 33 6.26 -25.91 -50.29
C ALA A 33 6.62 -24.98 -51.47
N ALA A 34 6.67 -23.67 -51.22
CA ALA A 34 7.35 -22.70 -52.08
C ALA A 34 8.43 -21.95 -51.27
N ARG A 35 9.69 -22.24 -51.58
CA ARG A 35 10.88 -21.47 -51.20
C ARG A 35 10.85 -20.12 -51.89
N TRP A 36 11.02 -19.01 -51.17
CA TRP A 36 11.55 -17.77 -51.75
C TRP A 36 12.67 -17.20 -50.87
N SER A 37 13.78 -16.92 -51.54
CA SER A 37 15.08 -16.46 -51.07
C SER A 37 15.09 -14.99 -50.68
N ALA A 38 16.02 -14.62 -49.80
CA ALA A 38 16.39 -13.26 -49.48
C ALA A 38 16.92 -12.49 -50.71
N HIS A 39 16.43 -11.26 -50.92
CA HIS A 39 17.20 -10.03 -51.17
C HIS A 39 16.25 -8.85 -51.49
N GLY A 40 16.47 -7.69 -50.86
CA GLY A 40 16.28 -6.37 -51.49
C GLY A 40 14.97 -5.58 -51.24
N ASN A 41 15.04 -4.67 -50.27
CA ASN A 41 14.53 -3.29 -50.25
C ASN A 41 13.11 -2.87 -50.74
N ALA A 42 12.42 -2.22 -49.78
CA ALA A 42 11.80 -0.90 -49.85
C ALA A 42 10.40 -0.70 -50.47
N TYR A 43 9.51 -0.16 -49.61
CA TYR A 43 8.48 0.85 -49.86
C TYR A 43 7.61 0.75 -51.13
N ASN A 44 6.34 0.36 -50.95
CA ASN A 44 5.13 0.99 -51.50
C ASN A 44 3.97 -0.03 -51.56
N TYR A 45 3.02 0.02 -50.62
CA TYR A 45 1.64 -0.45 -50.86
C TYR A 45 0.67 0.14 -49.83
N ALA A 46 0.59 1.47 -49.80
CA ALA A 46 -0.48 2.21 -49.13
C ALA A 46 -1.11 3.20 -50.11
N GLU A 47 -1.52 2.72 -51.28
CA GLU A 47 -2.33 3.46 -52.24
C GLU A 47 -2.90 2.47 -53.28
N ARG A 48 -4.01 1.79 -52.94
CA ARG A 48 -4.98 1.16 -53.87
C ARG A 48 -5.99 0.27 -53.11
N VAL A 49 -6.80 0.85 -52.23
CA VAL A 49 -8.16 0.36 -51.94
C VAL A 49 -9.05 1.57 -51.64
N ALA A 50 -9.23 2.42 -52.65
CA ALA A 50 -10.20 3.50 -52.63
C ALA A 50 -10.82 3.63 -54.02
N SER A 51 -11.43 2.54 -54.52
CA SER A 51 -12.34 2.55 -55.68
C SER A 51 -12.83 1.15 -56.05
N SER A 52 -13.70 0.56 -55.24
CA SER A 52 -14.67 -0.44 -55.72
C SER A 52 -15.76 -0.65 -54.68
N SER A 53 -16.90 0.00 -54.91
CA SER A 53 -18.16 -0.32 -54.24
C SER A 53 -18.72 -1.62 -54.80
N PRO A 54 -19.07 -2.64 -53.98
CA PRO A 54 -20.02 -3.66 -54.40
C PRO A 54 -21.41 -3.27 -53.89
N SER A 55 -22.33 -3.18 -54.85
CA SER A 55 -23.75 -2.94 -54.70
C SER A 55 -24.44 -3.90 -53.72
N TYR A 56 -25.35 -3.36 -52.91
CA TYR A 56 -26.32 -4.08 -52.09
C TYR A 56 -27.05 -5.18 -52.88
N ALA A 57 -26.89 -6.43 -52.47
CA ALA A 57 -27.78 -7.51 -52.86
C ALA A 57 -29.07 -7.41 -52.03
N THR A 58 -30.21 -7.42 -52.73
CA THR A 58 -31.56 -7.31 -52.16
C THR A 58 -31.94 -8.54 -51.32
N SER A 59 -32.68 -8.28 -50.25
CA SER A 59 -33.03 -9.22 -49.17
C SER A 59 -33.94 -10.40 -49.57
N SER A 60 -34.32 -10.55 -50.85
CA SER A 60 -35.12 -11.70 -51.29
C SER A 60 -34.28 -12.94 -51.59
N ALA A 61 -32.99 -12.78 -51.97
CA ALA A 61 -32.12 -13.91 -52.30
C ALA A 61 -31.67 -14.71 -51.05
N CYS A 62 -31.47 -14.04 -49.90
CA CYS A 62 -31.00 -14.69 -48.68
C CYS A 62 -32.07 -15.55 -47.98
N ARG A 63 -33.37 -15.29 -48.20
CA ARG A 63 -34.46 -16.09 -47.61
C ARG A 63 -34.64 -17.46 -48.26
N ALA A 64 -34.22 -17.64 -49.51
CA ALA A 64 -34.31 -18.92 -50.20
C ALA A 64 -33.18 -19.89 -49.80
N ALA A 65 -32.12 -19.42 -49.14
CA ALA A 65 -30.90 -20.19 -48.87
C ALA A 65 -30.66 -20.55 -47.39
N GLY A 66 -31.59 -20.21 -46.47
CA GLY A 66 -31.47 -20.60 -45.05
C GLY A 66 -30.29 -19.98 -44.29
N VAL A 67 -29.70 -18.89 -44.79
CA VAL A 67 -28.54 -18.23 -44.15
C VAL A 67 -29.03 -17.12 -43.20
N ALA A 68 -28.56 -17.17 -41.95
CA ALA A 68 -28.86 -16.17 -40.93
C ALA A 68 -28.27 -14.80 -41.32
N VAL A 69 -29.12 -13.77 -41.36
CA VAL A 69 -28.72 -12.39 -41.60
C VAL A 69 -28.25 -11.77 -40.28
N PRO A 70 -27.09 -11.09 -40.21
CA PRO A 70 -26.63 -10.46 -38.98
C PRO A 70 -27.59 -9.34 -38.54
N PRO A 71 -27.73 -9.07 -37.22
CA PRO A 71 -28.66 -8.06 -36.72
C PRO A 71 -28.27 -6.67 -37.21
N SER A 72 -29.27 -5.89 -37.59
CA SER A 72 -29.16 -4.48 -37.98
C SER A 72 -28.39 -3.67 -36.92
N PRO A 73 -27.58 -2.68 -37.30
CA PRO A 73 -26.86 -1.87 -36.32
C PRO A 73 -27.85 -1.07 -35.44
N PRO A 74 -27.50 -0.82 -34.16
CA PRO A 74 -28.39 -0.17 -33.21
C PRO A 74 -28.77 1.24 -33.67
N ARG A 75 -30.07 1.57 -33.56
CA ARG A 75 -30.65 2.88 -33.92
C ARG A 75 -30.26 4.05 -32.98
N ARG A 76 -29.30 3.87 -32.08
CA ARG A 76 -28.81 4.94 -31.19
C ARG A 76 -27.35 5.24 -31.51
N LYS A 77 -27.00 6.54 -31.55
CA LYS A 77 -25.60 6.99 -31.63
C LYS A 77 -24.83 6.37 -30.48
N THR A 78 -24.09 5.31 -30.77
CA THR A 78 -23.26 4.58 -29.81
C THR A 78 -21.85 5.14 -30.00
N THR A 79 -21.35 5.86 -29.00
CA THR A 79 -19.94 6.27 -28.98
C THR A 79 -19.10 5.05 -28.60
N CYS A 80 -18.59 4.35 -29.61
CA CYS A 80 -17.56 3.35 -29.42
C CYS A 80 -16.23 4.07 -29.15
N ARG A 81 -15.66 3.89 -27.96
CA ARG A 81 -14.32 4.40 -27.64
C ARG A 81 -13.35 3.24 -27.76
N MET A 82 -12.70 3.13 -28.92
CA MET A 82 -11.66 2.14 -29.16
C MET A 82 -10.38 2.63 -28.45
N LEU A 83 -9.96 1.95 -27.39
CA LEU A 83 -8.68 2.21 -26.73
C LEU A 83 -7.61 1.34 -27.37
N THR A 84 -6.81 1.94 -28.24
CA THR A 84 -5.63 1.29 -28.85
C THR A 84 -4.41 1.55 -27.97
N TYR A 85 -3.78 0.48 -27.50
CA TYR A 85 -2.51 0.53 -26.77
C TYR A 85 -1.37 0.15 -27.71
N HIS A 86 -0.38 1.03 -27.83
CA HIS A 86 0.82 0.81 -28.63
C HIS A 86 1.99 0.38 -27.74
N ALA A 87 2.82 -0.52 -28.24
CA ALA A 87 4.06 -0.92 -27.59
C ALA A 87 4.95 0.31 -27.33
N PRO A 88 5.71 0.31 -26.22
CA PRO A 88 6.56 1.45 -25.88
C PRO A 88 7.65 1.67 -26.92
N VAL A 89 8.02 2.93 -27.12
CA VAL A 89 9.13 3.34 -28.00
C VAL A 89 10.27 3.83 -27.12
N TYR A 90 11.49 3.38 -27.40
CA TYR A 90 12.67 3.77 -26.64
C TYR A 90 13.44 4.85 -27.41
N VAL A 91 13.61 6.02 -26.82
CA VAL A 91 14.41 7.11 -27.40
C VAL A 91 15.68 7.28 -26.58
N GLY A 92 16.82 6.93 -27.15
CA GLY A 92 18.13 7.04 -26.52
C GLY A 92 18.82 8.37 -26.83
N GLY A 93 19.67 8.86 -25.95
CA GLY A 93 20.47 10.06 -26.16
C GLY A 93 21.42 10.36 -25.01
N ARG A 94 22.00 11.55 -24.97
CA ARG A 94 22.80 12.06 -23.85
C ARG A 94 22.22 13.38 -23.36
N TYR A 95 22.07 13.57 -22.06
CA TYR A 95 21.62 14.85 -21.50
C TYR A 95 22.72 15.56 -20.71
N LEU A 96 22.74 16.88 -20.78
CA LEU A 96 23.55 17.77 -19.95
C LEU A 96 22.66 18.41 -18.89
N LYS A 97 23.24 18.63 -17.70
CA LYS A 97 22.55 19.31 -16.60
C LYS A 97 23.36 20.52 -16.19
N TRP A 98 22.84 21.69 -16.52
CA TRP A 98 23.52 22.97 -16.36
C TRP A 98 23.33 23.58 -14.97
N ALA A 99 22.21 23.27 -14.32
CA ALA A 99 21.86 23.76 -12.98
C ALA A 99 21.96 22.67 -11.90
N ARG A 100 22.17 23.12 -10.64
CA ARG A 100 22.07 22.27 -9.44
C ARG A 100 20.63 22.28 -8.94
N GLY A 101 20.29 21.36 -8.04
CA GLY A 101 18.96 21.32 -7.44
C GLY A 101 17.90 20.69 -8.34
N VAL A 102 18.28 20.24 -9.55
CA VAL A 102 17.36 19.58 -10.48
C VAL A 102 17.45 18.07 -10.29
N PRO A 103 16.37 17.43 -9.80
CA PRO A 103 16.33 15.98 -9.65
C PRO A 103 16.25 15.28 -11.00
N GLN A 104 16.74 14.05 -11.06
CA GLN A 104 16.71 13.24 -12.28
C GLN A 104 15.27 12.89 -12.71
N SER A 105 14.41 12.59 -11.73
CA SER A 105 13.00 12.24 -11.90
C SER A 105 12.14 13.16 -11.03
N PRO A 106 10.84 13.35 -11.33
CA PRO A 106 9.95 14.13 -10.50
C PRO A 106 9.93 13.58 -9.09
N TRP A 107 10.12 14.44 -8.10
CA TRP A 107 9.98 14.06 -6.71
C TRP A 107 8.53 14.30 -6.29
N VAL A 108 7.85 13.25 -5.83
CA VAL A 108 6.47 13.35 -5.34
C VAL A 108 6.49 13.12 -3.83
N ALA A 109 5.92 14.06 -3.08
CA ALA A 109 5.66 13.92 -1.65
C ALA A 109 4.18 14.25 -1.40
N ASP A 110 3.50 13.42 -0.63
CA ASP A 110 2.07 13.58 -0.29
C ASP A 110 1.13 13.75 -1.50
N GLY A 111 1.50 13.14 -2.64
CA GLY A 111 0.73 13.21 -3.89
C GLY A 111 0.98 14.46 -4.74
N GLU A 112 1.80 15.40 -4.27
CA GLU A 112 2.17 16.61 -5.02
C GLU A 112 3.63 16.54 -5.51
N THR A 113 3.89 17.15 -6.68
CA THR A 113 5.25 17.23 -7.21
C THR A 113 6.02 18.33 -6.47
N VAL A 114 7.12 17.95 -5.82
CA VAL A 114 7.99 18.84 -5.06
C VAL A 114 9.07 19.42 -5.98
N GLY A 115 9.07 20.75 -6.15
CA GLY A 115 10.06 21.51 -6.92
C GLY A 115 9.59 21.96 -8.31
N GLU A 116 10.40 22.76 -9.00
CA GLU A 116 10.05 23.42 -10.27
C GLU A 116 10.21 22.52 -11.52
N GLY A 117 10.72 21.29 -11.38
CA GLY A 117 10.88 20.35 -12.49
C GLY A 117 11.99 19.31 -12.26
N SER A 118 12.20 18.42 -13.25
CA SER A 118 13.21 17.36 -13.26
C SER A 118 13.81 17.15 -14.65
N VAL A 119 14.95 16.45 -14.75
CA VAL A 119 15.54 16.06 -16.04
C VAL A 119 14.53 15.30 -16.89
N GLN A 120 13.79 14.36 -16.29
CA GLN A 120 12.74 13.62 -16.98
C GLN A 120 11.69 14.55 -17.57
N THR A 121 11.10 15.46 -16.78
CA THR A 121 10.02 16.34 -17.28
C THR A 121 10.48 17.23 -18.42
N SER A 122 11.74 17.70 -18.41
CA SER A 122 12.31 18.49 -19.50
C SER A 122 12.40 17.68 -20.81
N LEU A 123 12.86 16.43 -20.72
CA LEU A 123 12.96 15.53 -21.88
C LEU A 123 11.57 15.06 -22.36
N GLU A 124 10.71 14.69 -21.40
CA GLU A 124 9.37 14.17 -21.62
C GLU A 124 8.48 15.20 -22.34
N ALA A 125 8.54 16.48 -21.94
CA ALA A 125 7.71 17.54 -22.49
C ALA A 125 7.87 17.72 -24.01
N VAL A 126 9.04 17.41 -24.58
CA VAL A 126 9.30 17.47 -26.02
C VAL A 126 8.98 16.13 -26.68
N VAL A 127 9.49 15.02 -26.14
CA VAL A 127 9.39 13.70 -26.76
C VAL A 127 7.95 13.17 -26.77
N VAL A 128 7.21 13.28 -25.65
CA VAL A 128 5.81 12.83 -25.54
C VAL A 128 4.91 13.61 -26.49
N ARG A 129 5.12 14.93 -26.59
CA ARG A 129 4.36 15.81 -27.49
C ARG A 129 4.58 15.44 -28.95
N ARG A 130 5.84 15.19 -29.34
CA ARG A 130 6.21 14.86 -30.73
C ARG A 130 5.77 13.46 -31.14
N LEU A 131 5.85 12.49 -30.24
CA LEU A 131 5.39 11.11 -30.48
C LEU A 131 3.89 10.89 -30.21
N ARG A 132 3.20 11.92 -29.70
CA ARG A 132 1.77 11.87 -29.30
C ARG A 132 1.49 10.70 -28.36
N ALA A 133 2.33 10.59 -27.34
CA ALA A 133 2.29 9.54 -26.34
C ALA A 133 1.51 9.98 -25.09
N ASP A 134 1.23 9.04 -24.18
CA ASP A 134 0.53 9.34 -22.92
C ASP A 134 1.49 9.78 -21.80
N GLY A 135 2.77 9.43 -21.92
CA GLY A 135 3.82 9.79 -20.97
C GLY A 135 5.14 9.10 -21.31
N ALA A 136 6.20 9.40 -20.57
CA ALA A 136 7.47 8.70 -20.74
C ALA A 136 8.25 8.57 -19.43
N LYS A 137 9.04 7.50 -19.31
CA LYS A 137 9.89 7.23 -18.16
C LYS A 137 11.36 7.39 -18.53
N LEU A 138 12.09 8.21 -17.77
CA LEU A 138 13.52 8.40 -17.95
C LEU A 138 14.32 7.28 -17.28
N ASN A 139 15.21 6.65 -18.05
CA ASN A 139 16.17 5.69 -17.55
C ASN A 139 17.55 6.18 -17.97
N ALA A 140 18.42 6.51 -17.01
CA ALA A 140 19.78 6.95 -17.33
C ALA A 140 20.83 6.08 -16.65
N ALA A 141 22.08 6.18 -17.09
CA ALA A 141 23.19 5.39 -16.57
C ALA A 141 23.51 5.72 -15.10
N GLY A 142 22.79 5.07 -14.18
CA GLY A 142 22.90 5.20 -12.73
C GLY A 142 22.11 6.38 -12.14
N ARG A 143 21.99 6.42 -10.82
CA ARG A 143 21.39 7.57 -10.11
C ARG A 143 22.24 8.81 -10.27
N GLU A 144 21.57 9.95 -10.46
CA GLU A 144 22.19 11.27 -10.44
C GLU A 144 22.10 11.89 -9.04
N ASP A 145 23.15 12.62 -8.67
CA ASP A 145 23.14 13.47 -7.48
C ASP A 145 22.58 14.86 -7.85
N MET A 146 21.61 15.33 -7.07
CA MET A 146 20.89 16.58 -7.32
C MET A 146 21.82 17.81 -7.26
N ASP A 147 22.86 17.74 -6.46
CA ASP A 147 23.77 18.87 -6.16
C ASP A 147 24.91 19.04 -7.18
N VAL A 148 24.92 18.25 -8.25
CA VAL A 148 26.06 18.12 -9.17
C VAL A 148 25.66 18.60 -10.55
N ARG A 149 26.50 19.40 -11.24
CA ARG A 149 26.26 19.73 -12.66
C ARG A 149 26.90 18.68 -13.56
N MET A 150 26.46 18.64 -14.81
CA MET A 150 26.98 17.75 -15.83
C MET A 150 27.26 18.52 -17.10
N LEU A 151 28.47 19.08 -17.16
CA LEU A 151 28.88 20.06 -18.16
C LEU A 151 29.82 19.47 -19.24
N GLY A 152 30.15 18.19 -19.14
CA GLY A 152 31.06 17.48 -20.07
C GLY A 152 30.33 16.86 -21.26
N GLY A 153 30.54 15.56 -21.50
CA GLY A 153 29.92 14.84 -22.63
C GLY A 153 28.44 14.48 -22.44
N GLY A 154 27.81 14.91 -21.35
CA GLY A 154 26.45 14.53 -20.96
C GLY A 154 26.32 13.06 -20.54
N ARG A 155 25.19 12.69 -19.94
CA ARG A 155 24.92 11.33 -19.46
C ARG A 155 24.01 10.59 -20.42
N PRO A 156 24.36 9.35 -20.79
CA PRO A 156 23.50 8.53 -21.62
C PRO A 156 22.19 8.18 -20.90
N PHE A 157 21.09 8.28 -21.64
CA PHE A 157 19.75 7.94 -21.20
C PHE A 157 18.96 7.24 -22.29
N ILE A 158 17.93 6.52 -21.87
CA ILE A 158 16.85 5.98 -22.69
C ILE A 158 15.52 6.39 -22.06
N LEU A 159 14.71 7.10 -22.84
CA LEU A 159 13.34 7.46 -22.50
C LEU A 159 12.42 6.36 -23.01
N GLU A 160 11.72 5.67 -22.11
CA GLU A 160 10.68 4.70 -22.45
C GLU A 160 9.36 5.45 -22.61
N VAL A 161 8.89 5.57 -23.85
CA VAL A 161 7.70 6.35 -24.20
C VAL A 161 6.48 5.44 -24.24
N HIS A 162 5.49 5.73 -23.42
CA HIS A 162 4.31 4.88 -23.22
C HIS A 162 3.16 5.24 -24.17
N ASN A 163 2.56 4.21 -24.77
CA ASN A 163 1.45 4.33 -25.72
C ASN A 163 1.65 5.38 -26.85
N PRO A 164 2.79 5.35 -27.57
CA PRO A 164 3.05 6.33 -28.61
C PRO A 164 2.19 6.06 -29.85
N ARG A 165 1.53 7.11 -30.36
CA ARG A 165 0.78 7.00 -31.64
C ARG A 165 1.69 7.05 -32.87
N ARG A 166 2.98 7.39 -32.69
CA ARG A 166 4.03 7.28 -33.70
C ARG A 166 5.17 6.41 -33.17
N ILE A 167 5.47 5.32 -33.88
CA ILE A 167 6.36 4.26 -33.39
C ILE A 167 7.80 4.30 -33.92
N ALA A 168 8.10 5.15 -34.90
CA ALA A 168 9.42 5.20 -35.54
C ALA A 168 9.79 6.65 -35.94
N PRO A 169 10.26 7.49 -35.00
CA PRO A 169 10.78 8.81 -35.34
C PRO A 169 11.98 8.68 -36.29
N SER A 170 11.96 9.46 -37.36
CA SER A 170 13.08 9.59 -38.30
C SER A 170 14.26 10.34 -37.67
N THR A 171 15.46 10.17 -38.23
CA THR A 171 16.67 10.89 -37.78
C THR A 171 16.48 12.42 -37.84
N ALA A 172 15.73 12.92 -38.83
CA ALA A 172 15.41 14.34 -38.95
C ALA A 172 14.48 14.82 -37.82
N GLU A 173 13.48 14.01 -37.44
CA GLU A 173 12.60 14.31 -36.31
C GLU A 173 13.36 14.27 -34.97
N CYS A 174 14.32 13.35 -34.81
CA CYS A 174 15.21 13.35 -33.65
C CYS A 174 16.04 14.64 -33.57
N ALA A 175 16.62 15.09 -34.68
CA ALA A 175 17.38 16.34 -34.73
C ALA A 175 16.51 17.60 -34.52
N GLU A 176 15.22 17.55 -34.87
CA GLU A 176 14.27 18.59 -34.50
C GLU A 176 13.96 18.60 -33.00
N MET A 177 13.77 17.42 -32.40
CA MET A 177 13.57 17.28 -30.96
C MET A 177 14.78 17.79 -30.16
N GLU A 178 16.00 17.54 -30.63
CA GLU A 178 17.23 18.10 -30.04
C GLU A 178 17.23 19.63 -30.06
N ARG A 179 16.98 20.25 -31.23
CA ARG A 179 16.91 21.71 -31.36
C ARG A 179 15.81 22.31 -30.49
N GLU A 180 14.68 21.62 -30.34
CA GLU A 180 13.60 22.06 -29.47
C GLU A 180 13.97 21.93 -27.99
N LEU A 181 14.68 20.87 -27.59
CA LEU A 181 15.19 20.73 -26.21
C LEU A 181 16.26 21.77 -25.89
N GLU A 182 17.07 22.16 -26.87
CA GLU A 182 18.06 23.23 -26.74
C GLU A 182 17.41 24.61 -26.66
N ALA A 183 16.31 24.84 -27.38
CA ALA A 183 15.57 26.11 -27.37
C ALA A 183 14.61 26.28 -26.18
N ASN A 184 14.00 25.19 -25.69
CA ASN A 184 13.03 25.21 -24.59
C ASN A 184 13.64 24.96 -23.20
N GLY A 185 14.89 24.50 -23.12
CA GLY A 185 15.56 24.42 -21.83
C GLY A 185 15.85 25.84 -21.37
N ASP A 186 15.29 26.28 -20.24
CA ASP A 186 15.62 27.56 -19.55
C ASP A 186 17.10 27.62 -19.09
N GLY A 187 18.03 27.05 -19.87
CA GLY A 187 19.42 26.81 -19.52
C GLY A 187 19.61 25.73 -18.46
N VAL A 188 18.63 24.83 -18.26
CA VAL A 188 18.63 23.86 -17.14
C VAL A 188 19.08 22.46 -17.55
N VAL A 189 18.48 21.89 -18.61
CA VAL A 189 18.83 20.57 -19.19
C VAL A 189 18.80 20.67 -20.70
N THR A 190 19.81 20.11 -21.37
CA THR A 190 19.83 19.94 -22.83
C THR A 190 20.10 18.49 -23.20
N ALA A 191 19.75 18.07 -24.41
CA ALA A 191 20.01 16.71 -24.88
C ALA A 191 20.59 16.69 -26.29
N SER A 192 21.42 15.71 -26.56
CA SER A 192 22.08 15.49 -27.85
C SER A 192 22.20 14.00 -28.15
N GLY A 193 22.34 13.67 -29.43
CA GLY A 193 22.43 12.28 -29.91
C GLY A 193 21.14 11.49 -29.75
N LEU A 194 19.97 12.13 -29.86
CA LEU A 194 18.67 11.49 -29.85
C LEU A 194 18.56 10.50 -31.02
N HIS A 195 18.22 9.26 -30.69
CA HIS A 195 18.03 8.20 -31.68
C HIS A 195 16.99 7.19 -31.19
N LEU A 196 16.37 6.48 -32.13
CA LEU A 196 15.54 5.33 -31.79
C LEU A 196 16.42 4.23 -31.21
N SER A 197 16.07 3.75 -30.03
CA SER A 197 16.73 2.67 -29.31
C SER A 197 15.81 1.43 -29.27
N ASP A 198 16.39 0.29 -28.91
CA ASP A 198 15.68 -0.96 -28.68
C ASP A 198 15.61 -1.28 -27.17
N HIS A 199 14.83 -2.31 -26.85
CA HIS A 199 14.67 -2.81 -25.48
C HIS A 199 15.95 -3.47 -24.94
N GLU A 200 16.84 -3.97 -25.82
CA GLU A 200 18.10 -4.59 -25.42
C GLU A 200 19.09 -3.56 -24.85
N ARG A 201 19.25 -2.41 -25.52
CA ARG A 201 20.03 -1.27 -25.02
C ARG A 201 19.45 -0.69 -23.74
N TYR A 202 18.12 -0.71 -23.60
CA TYR A 202 17.44 -0.35 -22.35
C TYR A 202 17.87 -1.26 -21.20
N ARG A 203 17.91 -2.59 -21.40
CA ARG A 203 18.38 -3.55 -20.38
C ARG A 203 19.87 -3.39 -20.08
N ALA A 204 20.71 -3.26 -21.11
CA ALA A 204 22.15 -3.08 -20.96
C ALA A 204 22.53 -1.81 -20.18
N MET A 205 21.68 -0.77 -20.20
CA MET A 205 21.90 0.44 -19.39
C MET A 205 21.81 0.17 -17.87
N HIS A 206 21.06 -0.87 -17.47
CA HIS A 206 20.83 -1.26 -16.07
C HIS A 206 21.84 -2.31 -15.57
N GLU A 207 22.32 -3.18 -16.45
CA GLU A 207 23.32 -4.20 -16.11
C GLU A 207 24.69 -3.57 -15.76
N GLY A 208 25.41 -4.18 -14.79
CA GLY A 208 26.76 -3.76 -14.40
C GLY A 208 26.87 -2.40 -13.69
N SER A 209 25.79 -1.82 -13.16
CA SER A 209 25.82 -0.44 -12.62
C SER A 209 26.82 -0.19 -11.49
N ALA A 210 27.22 -1.24 -10.75
CA ALA A 210 28.20 -1.16 -9.67
C ALA A 210 29.66 -1.12 -10.16
N GLU A 211 29.92 -1.52 -11.41
CA GLU A 211 31.27 -1.61 -12.00
C GLU A 211 31.61 -0.39 -12.86
N LYS A 212 30.65 0.53 -13.07
CA LYS A 212 30.84 1.74 -13.89
C LYS A 212 31.68 2.76 -13.13
N GLU A 213 32.58 3.45 -13.84
CA GLU A 213 33.36 4.55 -13.29
C GLU A 213 32.75 5.91 -13.64
N LYS A 214 32.95 6.89 -12.77
CA LYS A 214 32.52 8.28 -12.97
C LYS A 214 33.68 9.21 -12.70
N THR A 215 33.86 10.17 -13.59
CA THR A 215 34.87 11.21 -13.47
C THR A 215 34.22 12.49 -12.96
N TYR A 216 34.74 12.99 -11.85
CA TYR A 216 34.29 14.19 -11.17
C TYR A 216 35.35 15.28 -11.26
N SER A 217 34.89 16.53 -11.27
CA SER A 217 35.71 17.72 -11.08
C SER A 217 35.10 18.54 -9.94
N ALA A 218 35.88 18.81 -8.90
CA ALA A 218 35.41 19.52 -7.72
C ALA A 218 36.29 20.74 -7.43
N VAL A 219 35.69 21.86 -7.03
CA VAL A 219 36.41 22.99 -6.45
C VAL A 219 36.31 22.86 -4.95
N CYS A 220 37.46 22.69 -4.30
CA CYS A 220 37.58 22.40 -2.88
C CYS A 220 38.30 23.53 -2.16
N TYR A 221 37.98 23.68 -0.88
CA TYR A 221 38.65 24.57 0.06
C TYR A 221 39.38 23.73 1.12
N ALA A 222 40.60 24.13 1.46
CA ALA A 222 41.35 23.58 2.59
C ALA A 222 41.56 24.66 3.67
N ALA A 223 41.54 24.26 4.94
CA ALA A 223 41.72 25.18 6.07
C ALA A 223 43.11 25.88 6.06
N ARG A 224 44.12 25.27 5.44
CA ARG A 224 45.46 25.85 5.21
C ARG A 224 45.78 25.92 3.72
N ALA A 225 46.77 26.72 3.36
CA ALA A 225 47.26 26.78 1.99
C ALA A 225 47.86 25.42 1.57
N LEU A 226 47.59 25.00 0.33
CA LEU A 226 48.19 23.79 -0.23
C LEU A 226 49.63 24.08 -0.62
N THR A 227 50.53 23.17 -0.26
CA THR A 227 51.91 23.15 -0.73
C THR A 227 52.04 22.28 -1.97
N ASP A 228 53.11 22.44 -2.74
CA ASP A 228 53.38 21.57 -3.90
C ASP A 228 53.49 20.09 -3.49
N ALA A 229 53.94 19.82 -2.26
CA ALA A 229 53.98 18.48 -1.68
C ALA A 229 52.57 17.90 -1.42
N ASP A 230 51.61 18.74 -1.01
CA ASP A 230 50.21 18.33 -0.82
C ASP A 230 49.55 17.98 -2.15
N VAL A 231 49.80 18.81 -3.18
CA VAL A 231 49.32 18.57 -4.54
C VAL A 231 49.91 17.27 -5.10
N ALA A 232 51.23 17.08 -4.95
CA ALA A 232 51.89 15.85 -5.35
C ALA A 232 51.35 14.62 -4.60
N LYS A 233 51.04 14.76 -3.30
CA LYS A 233 50.45 13.68 -2.49
C LYS A 233 49.09 13.26 -3.03
N LEU A 234 48.20 14.21 -3.32
CA LEU A 234 46.89 13.90 -3.92
C LEU A 234 47.05 13.28 -5.31
N CYS A 235 47.85 13.87 -6.19
CA CYS A 235 48.11 13.36 -7.53
C CYS A 235 48.78 11.96 -7.56
N GLY A 236 49.45 11.58 -6.48
CA GLY A 236 50.10 10.28 -6.34
C GLY A 236 49.17 9.13 -5.94
N VAL A 237 47.92 9.42 -5.54
CA VAL A 237 46.97 8.41 -5.09
C VAL A 237 46.29 7.73 -6.28
N LYS A 238 46.39 6.40 -6.34
CA LYS A 238 45.70 5.53 -7.29
C LYS A 238 45.06 4.35 -6.56
N ASP A 239 43.93 3.89 -7.08
CA ASP A 239 43.16 2.75 -6.55
C ASP A 239 42.90 2.83 -5.04
N LEU A 240 42.56 4.01 -4.55
CA LEU A 240 42.29 4.23 -3.13
C LEU A 240 40.94 3.62 -2.75
N VAL A 241 40.96 2.62 -1.89
CA VAL A 241 39.74 2.05 -1.30
C VAL A 241 39.26 2.94 -0.16
N VAL A 242 38.03 3.42 -0.29
CA VAL A 242 37.33 4.30 0.65
C VAL A 242 36.17 3.54 1.26
N ARG A 243 36.02 3.60 2.59
CA ARG A 243 34.91 3.01 3.33
C ARG A 243 33.86 4.08 3.65
N GLN A 244 32.63 3.88 3.20
CA GLN A 244 31.52 4.82 3.40
C GLN A 244 30.34 4.15 4.10
N SER A 245 29.99 4.62 5.30
CA SER A 245 28.80 4.12 6.02
C SER A 245 27.52 4.74 5.47
N THR A 246 26.39 4.05 5.69
CA THR A 246 25.08 4.49 5.20
C THR A 246 24.66 5.83 5.86
N PRO A 247 24.15 6.83 5.09
CA PRO A 247 23.80 8.12 5.64
C PRO A 247 22.64 8.05 6.65
N THR A 248 22.74 8.77 7.77
CA THR A 248 21.73 8.79 8.85
C THR A 248 20.33 9.15 8.33
N ARG A 249 20.24 10.12 7.40
CA ARG A 249 18.98 10.57 6.78
C ARG A 249 18.24 9.50 5.97
N VAL A 250 18.85 8.34 5.68
CA VAL A 250 18.21 7.24 4.94
C VAL A 250 18.17 5.93 5.71
N LEU A 251 18.60 5.91 6.98
CA LEU A 251 18.58 4.70 7.82
C LEU A 251 17.16 4.17 8.03
N HIS A 252 16.15 5.04 8.06
CA HIS A 252 14.73 4.66 8.13
C HIS A 252 14.24 3.78 6.97
N ARG A 253 15.02 3.63 5.89
CA ARG A 253 14.65 2.87 4.69
C ARG A 253 15.77 1.99 4.13
N ARG A 254 16.93 1.95 4.79
CA ARG A 254 18.10 1.17 4.34
C ARG A 254 18.92 0.71 5.52
N SER A 255 19.34 -0.56 5.47
CA SER A 255 20.22 -1.19 6.45
C SER A 255 21.51 -0.39 6.61
N ALA A 256 21.96 -0.23 7.86
CA ALA A 256 23.26 0.33 8.18
C ALA A 256 24.36 -0.59 7.63
N ALA A 257 25.02 -0.14 6.56
CA ALA A 257 26.12 -0.87 5.93
C ALA A 257 27.28 0.07 5.62
N VAL A 258 28.51 -0.43 5.79
CA VAL A 258 29.74 0.18 5.29
C VAL A 258 30.04 -0.42 3.93
N ARG A 259 30.21 0.44 2.92
CA ARG A 259 30.50 0.01 1.54
C ARG A 259 31.90 0.48 1.16
N GLU A 260 32.69 -0.44 0.63
CA GLU A 260 33.96 -0.11 0.02
C GLU A 260 33.72 0.42 -1.40
N ARG A 261 34.44 1.49 -1.73
CA ARG A 261 34.40 2.18 -3.01
C ARG A 261 35.81 2.54 -3.42
N THR A 262 36.14 2.34 -4.69
CA THR A 262 37.48 2.64 -5.20
C THR A 262 37.51 4.00 -5.88
N ILE A 263 38.50 4.81 -5.54
CA ILE A 263 38.92 5.98 -6.31
C ILE A 263 40.10 5.54 -7.18
N ALA A 264 39.83 5.26 -8.45
CA ALA A 264 40.80 4.75 -9.42
C ALA A 264 41.97 5.73 -9.60
N SER A 265 41.67 7.03 -9.72
CA SER A 265 42.70 8.07 -9.77
C SER A 265 42.19 9.41 -9.25
N MET A 266 43.10 10.25 -8.79
CA MET A 266 42.81 11.65 -8.47
C MET A 266 43.97 12.56 -8.87
N SER A 267 43.67 13.81 -9.20
CA SER A 267 44.64 14.88 -9.42
C SER A 267 44.14 16.18 -8.84
N ALA A 268 45.05 16.99 -8.32
CA ALA A 268 44.75 18.28 -7.72
C ALA A 268 45.54 19.40 -8.41
N GLU A 269 44.95 20.59 -8.49
CA GLU A 269 45.60 21.79 -9.00
C GLU A 269 45.20 22.99 -8.13
N ALA A 270 46.16 23.74 -7.61
CA ALA A 270 45.87 24.95 -6.83
C ALA A 270 45.24 26.03 -7.72
N VAL A 271 44.24 26.75 -7.20
CA VAL A 271 43.61 27.85 -7.94
C VAL A 271 44.55 29.07 -7.94
N PRO A 272 44.95 29.61 -9.11
CA PRO A 272 45.84 30.75 -9.19
C PRO A 272 45.30 31.96 -8.40
N GLY A 273 46.14 32.53 -7.54
CA GLY A 273 45.78 33.69 -6.70
C GLY A 273 44.93 33.36 -5.46
N SER A 274 44.57 32.09 -5.23
CA SER A 274 43.74 31.65 -4.09
C SER A 274 44.34 30.40 -3.42
N PRO A 275 45.34 30.55 -2.52
CA PRO A 275 46.21 29.45 -2.08
C PRO A 275 45.52 28.36 -1.23
N ARG A 276 44.28 28.61 -0.77
CA ARG A 276 43.46 27.65 -0.02
C ARG A 276 42.44 26.90 -0.88
N PHE A 277 42.31 27.28 -2.14
CA PHE A 277 41.35 26.71 -3.07
C PHE A 277 42.10 25.85 -4.07
N PHE A 278 41.55 24.69 -4.40
CA PHE A 278 42.13 23.78 -5.37
C PHE A 278 41.03 23.06 -6.13
N THR A 279 41.33 22.74 -7.39
CA THR A 279 40.48 21.87 -8.20
C THR A 279 40.95 20.44 -8.02
N LEU A 280 40.03 19.54 -7.67
CA LEU A 280 40.25 18.13 -7.50
C LEU A 280 39.49 17.38 -8.60
N ARG A 281 40.23 16.73 -9.51
CA ARG A 281 39.65 15.82 -10.49
C ARG A 281 39.85 14.39 -10.01
N MET A 282 38.84 13.55 -10.13
CA MET A 282 38.92 12.16 -9.67
C MET A 282 38.05 11.24 -10.51
N THR A 283 38.51 10.01 -10.70
CA THR A 283 37.73 8.93 -11.28
C THR A 283 37.40 7.93 -10.17
N THR A 284 36.12 7.64 -9.98
CA THR A 284 35.64 6.82 -8.85
C THR A 284 34.61 5.81 -9.32
N GLN A 285 34.48 4.71 -8.57
CA GLN A 285 33.42 3.73 -8.77
C GLN A 285 32.03 4.38 -8.58
N ALA A 286 31.04 3.98 -9.37
CA ALA A 286 29.69 4.50 -9.28
C ALA A 286 29.08 4.30 -7.88
N GLY A 287 28.42 5.34 -7.38
CA GLY A 287 27.82 5.34 -6.03
C GLY A 287 28.79 5.72 -4.91
N THR A 288 29.95 6.29 -5.24
CA THR A 288 30.85 6.95 -4.30
C THR A 288 30.27 8.31 -3.90
N TYR A 289 30.12 8.56 -2.60
CA TYR A 289 29.70 9.87 -2.09
C TYR A 289 30.88 10.84 -2.06
N VAL A 290 31.12 11.52 -3.19
CA VAL A 290 32.31 12.40 -3.38
C VAL A 290 32.36 13.54 -2.37
N LYS A 291 31.21 14.13 -2.03
CA LYS A 291 31.13 15.21 -1.03
C LYS A 291 31.75 14.73 0.30
N GLU A 292 31.31 13.57 0.77
CA GLU A 292 31.77 12.93 2.00
C GLU A 292 33.23 12.50 1.91
N PHE A 293 33.70 12.07 0.73
CA PHE A 293 35.12 11.81 0.53
C PHE A 293 35.99 13.08 0.67
N VAL A 294 35.48 14.27 0.36
CA VAL A 294 36.23 15.52 0.54
C VAL A 294 36.25 15.95 2.01
N HIS A 295 35.09 16.08 2.66
CA HIS A 295 34.99 16.65 4.02
C HIS A 295 34.94 15.61 5.15
N GLY A 296 34.85 14.31 4.84
CA GLY A 296 34.87 13.19 5.80
C GLY A 296 33.54 12.87 6.49
N ASP A 297 32.53 13.74 6.36
CA ASP A 297 31.20 13.64 6.97
C ASP A 297 31.20 13.13 8.43
N PHE A 298 31.88 13.87 9.31
CA PHE A 298 32.04 13.54 10.73
C PHE A 298 32.65 12.16 11.01
N GLY A 299 33.49 11.65 10.10
CA GLY A 299 34.17 10.36 10.23
C GLY A 299 33.46 9.19 9.55
N ARG A 300 32.35 9.43 8.85
CA ARG A 300 31.62 8.40 8.10
C ARG A 300 32.35 7.90 6.86
N THR A 301 33.25 8.70 6.31
CA THR A 301 34.09 8.32 5.16
C THR A 301 35.57 8.33 5.55
N SER A 302 36.25 7.19 5.37
CA SER A 302 37.68 7.03 5.66
C SER A 302 38.37 6.10 4.65
N PRO A 303 39.57 6.44 4.16
CA PRO A 303 40.21 7.75 4.26
C PRO A 303 39.45 8.83 3.45
N ASN A 304 39.65 10.10 3.80
CA ASN A 304 39.07 11.27 3.12
C ASN A 304 40.14 12.33 2.79
N VAL A 305 39.84 13.29 1.91
CA VAL A 305 40.81 14.33 1.49
C VAL A 305 41.36 15.11 2.68
N GLY A 306 40.51 15.42 3.68
CA GLY A 306 40.96 16.10 4.89
C GLY A 306 42.01 15.31 5.68
N THR A 307 41.81 14.00 5.82
CA THR A 307 42.81 13.10 6.45
C THR A 307 44.07 12.94 5.60
N LEU A 308 43.94 12.95 4.26
CA LEU A 308 45.10 12.88 3.36
C LEU A 308 45.96 14.15 3.43
N LEU A 309 45.34 15.32 3.56
CA LEU A 309 46.04 16.61 3.67
C LEU A 309 46.41 17.00 5.11
N GLY A 310 45.92 16.28 6.11
CA GLY A 310 46.12 16.61 7.53
C GLY A 310 45.46 17.94 7.94
N CYS A 311 44.41 18.37 7.24
CA CYS A 311 43.66 19.57 7.57
C CYS A 311 42.20 19.45 7.08
N PRO A 312 41.23 20.11 7.74
CA PRO A 312 39.84 20.10 7.28
C PRO A 312 39.71 20.64 5.85
N CYS A 313 38.91 19.94 5.05
CA CYS A 313 38.61 20.29 3.67
C CYS A 313 37.09 20.35 3.46
N ASP A 314 36.65 21.21 2.56
CA ASP A 314 35.25 21.33 2.17
C ASP A 314 35.13 21.48 0.65
N ILE A 315 33.93 21.28 0.12
CA ILE A 315 33.64 21.26 -1.30
C ILE A 315 32.62 22.34 -1.67
N LEU A 316 33.00 23.18 -2.62
CA LEU A 316 32.22 24.33 -3.06
C LEU A 316 31.49 24.01 -4.36
N GLN A 317 32.20 23.40 -5.28
CA GLN A 317 31.68 22.95 -6.56
C GLN A 317 32.03 21.48 -6.78
N LEU A 318 31.15 20.78 -7.48
CA LEU A 318 31.19 19.38 -7.83
C LEU A 318 30.43 19.25 -9.13
N ASP A 319 31.12 18.74 -10.14
CA ASP A 319 30.59 18.48 -11.47
C ASP A 319 30.96 17.04 -11.84
N VAL A 320 30.06 16.34 -12.54
CA VAL A 320 30.37 15.08 -13.22
C VAL A 320 30.79 15.43 -14.65
N THR A 321 32.05 15.20 -14.98
CA THR A 321 32.59 15.50 -16.31
C THR A 321 32.39 14.35 -17.27
N ASP A 322 32.48 13.11 -16.77
CA ASP A 322 32.31 11.92 -17.60
C ASP A 322 31.76 10.74 -16.80
N VAL A 323 31.15 9.79 -17.51
CA VAL A 323 30.70 8.50 -16.98
C VAL A 323 31.24 7.47 -17.93
N ASP A 324 32.25 6.70 -17.50
CA ASP A 324 32.81 5.67 -18.35
C ASP A 324 31.75 4.57 -18.53
N MET A 325 31.34 4.45 -19.77
CA MET A 325 30.51 3.38 -20.26
C MET A 325 31.44 2.55 -21.11
N ALA A 326 32.21 1.66 -20.49
CA ALA A 326 32.88 0.58 -21.21
C ALA A 326 31.81 -0.31 -21.86
N PHE A 327 31.27 0.17 -22.97
CA PHE A 327 30.46 -0.56 -23.91
C PHE A 327 31.45 -1.46 -24.63
N ALA A 328 31.47 -2.74 -24.27
CA ALA A 328 32.26 -3.72 -24.98
C ALA A 328 31.77 -3.80 -26.44
N GLY A 329 32.49 -3.11 -27.33
CA GLY A 329 32.63 -3.43 -28.75
C GLY A 329 31.59 -2.85 -29.71
N GLY A 330 31.93 -1.72 -30.33
CA GLY A 330 31.58 -1.46 -31.72
C GLY A 330 32.74 -1.86 -32.63
N GLY A 331 32.52 -2.80 -33.55
CA GLY A 331 33.39 -3.04 -34.71
C GLY A 331 33.76 -4.51 -34.98
N GLY A 332 32.92 -5.23 -35.72
CA GLY A 332 33.27 -6.55 -36.28
C GLY A 332 32.04 -7.35 -36.70
N SER A 333 31.91 -7.57 -38.01
CA SER A 333 30.88 -8.36 -38.68
C SER A 333 30.59 -9.74 -38.05
N GLY A 334 29.32 -10.09 -37.91
CA GLY A 334 28.88 -11.48 -37.72
C GLY A 334 27.67 -11.58 -36.82
N GLY A 335 26.52 -11.95 -37.40
CA GLY A 335 25.29 -12.18 -36.64
C GLY A 335 25.47 -13.28 -35.58
N GLY A 336 24.84 -13.07 -34.43
CA GLY A 336 24.76 -14.04 -33.36
C GLY A 336 24.13 -13.42 -32.11
N GLY A 337 22.80 -13.54 -31.98
CA GLY A 337 22.10 -13.21 -30.75
C GLY A 337 22.51 -14.17 -29.63
N GLY A 338 22.90 -13.61 -28.49
CA GLY A 338 23.24 -14.35 -27.28
C GLY A 338 23.85 -13.40 -26.25
N GLY A 339 23.04 -12.94 -25.28
CA GLY A 339 23.56 -12.30 -24.08
C GLY A 339 24.54 -13.24 -23.37
N MET A 340 25.59 -12.69 -22.76
CA MET A 340 26.63 -13.47 -22.10
C MET A 340 26.05 -14.18 -20.85
N ASP A 341 25.67 -15.44 -21.01
CA ASP A 341 25.23 -16.32 -19.92
C ASP A 341 26.42 -16.61 -18.99
N ALA A 342 26.43 -16.02 -17.79
CA ALA A 342 27.43 -16.28 -16.75
C ALA A 342 27.51 -17.78 -16.39
N GLY A 343 26.45 -18.56 -16.65
CA GLY A 343 26.46 -20.01 -16.56
C GLY A 343 27.54 -20.65 -17.44
N ASN A 344 27.84 -20.08 -18.62
CA ASN A 344 28.88 -20.60 -19.50
C ASN A 344 30.31 -20.36 -18.98
N LEU A 345 30.52 -19.37 -18.10
CA LEU A 345 31.78 -19.16 -17.41
C LEU A 345 31.94 -20.09 -16.19
N LEU A 346 30.84 -20.39 -15.49
CA LEU A 346 30.85 -21.22 -14.29
C LEU A 346 30.91 -22.73 -14.59
N LYS A 347 30.25 -23.19 -15.67
CA LYS A 347 30.19 -24.62 -16.05
C LYS A 347 31.57 -25.29 -16.16
N PRO A 348 32.58 -24.70 -16.82
CA PRO A 348 33.91 -25.30 -16.90
C PRO A 348 34.62 -25.41 -15.54
N MET A 349 34.53 -24.37 -14.71
CA MET A 349 35.19 -24.32 -13.39
C MET A 349 34.55 -25.29 -12.40
N LEU A 350 33.21 -25.37 -12.39
CA LEU A 350 32.44 -26.34 -11.61
C LEU A 350 32.70 -27.78 -12.08
N GLY A 351 32.81 -27.98 -13.40
CA GLY A 351 33.10 -29.29 -13.99
C GLY A 351 34.49 -29.80 -13.65
N ARG A 352 35.49 -28.92 -13.54
CA ARG A 352 36.87 -29.25 -13.14
C ARG A 352 37.08 -29.28 -11.61
N GLY A 353 36.11 -28.79 -10.83
CA GLY A 353 36.21 -28.70 -9.37
C GLY A 353 37.13 -27.58 -8.86
N GLU A 354 37.50 -26.62 -9.73
CA GLU A 354 38.29 -25.43 -9.38
C GLU A 354 37.49 -24.45 -8.51
N LEU A 355 36.17 -24.47 -8.65
CA LEU A 355 35.24 -23.66 -7.88
C LEU A 355 34.35 -24.56 -7.02
N ARG A 356 34.35 -24.34 -5.71
CA ARG A 356 33.33 -24.85 -4.79
C ARG A 356 32.45 -23.69 -4.40
N CYS A 357 31.14 -23.81 -4.59
CA CYS A 357 30.18 -22.79 -4.20
C CYS A 357 28.94 -23.42 -3.57
N ILE A 358 28.27 -22.61 -2.74
CA ILE A 358 26.94 -22.88 -2.22
C ILE A 358 26.05 -21.79 -2.81
N GLY A 359 25.05 -22.18 -3.59
CA GLY A 359 24.06 -21.26 -4.15
C GLY A 359 22.84 -21.18 -3.23
N ALA A 360 22.28 -19.97 -3.09
CA ALA A 360 20.99 -19.75 -2.45
C ALA A 360 20.05 -19.12 -3.47
N THR A 361 18.88 -19.72 -3.68
CA THR A 361 17.87 -19.30 -4.66
C THR A 361 16.52 -19.89 -4.28
N THR A 362 15.44 -19.38 -4.86
CA THR A 362 14.10 -19.96 -4.65
C THR A 362 13.90 -21.23 -5.49
N LEU A 363 12.91 -22.05 -5.13
CA LEU A 363 12.59 -23.25 -5.90
C LEU A 363 12.17 -22.93 -7.35
N ASP A 364 11.49 -21.80 -7.54
CA ASP A 364 11.02 -21.37 -8.86
C ASP A 364 12.16 -20.89 -9.74
N GLU A 365 13.11 -20.13 -9.19
CA GLU A 365 14.34 -19.76 -9.88
C GLU A 365 15.21 -20.99 -10.18
N TYR A 366 15.34 -21.93 -9.24
CA TYR A 366 16.06 -23.18 -9.46
C TYR A 366 15.48 -23.96 -10.66
N ARG A 367 14.15 -24.15 -10.68
CA ARG A 367 13.43 -24.78 -11.81
C ARG A 367 13.64 -24.05 -13.12
N ASN A 368 13.63 -22.72 -13.09
CA ASN A 368 13.70 -21.91 -14.30
C ASN A 368 15.12 -21.81 -14.89
N TYR A 369 16.15 -21.80 -14.05
CA TYR A 369 17.52 -21.46 -14.47
C TYR A 369 18.55 -22.57 -14.26
N ILE A 370 18.38 -23.45 -13.27
CA ILE A 370 19.33 -24.53 -12.97
C ILE A 370 18.85 -25.86 -13.53
N GLU A 371 17.59 -26.23 -13.27
CA GLU A 371 17.01 -27.53 -13.68
C GLU A 371 16.88 -27.66 -15.20
N LYS A 372 16.63 -26.54 -15.90
CA LYS A 372 16.60 -26.52 -17.37
C LYS A 372 17.97 -26.73 -18.01
N ASP A 373 19.07 -26.55 -17.26
CA ASP A 373 20.43 -26.77 -17.75
C ASP A 373 21.02 -28.07 -17.17
N PRO A 374 21.10 -29.15 -17.97
CA PRO A 374 21.60 -30.45 -17.51
C PRO A 374 23.05 -30.43 -17.01
N ALA A 375 23.85 -29.43 -17.40
CA ALA A 375 25.23 -29.32 -16.94
C ALA A 375 25.30 -28.72 -15.53
N LEU A 376 24.40 -27.78 -15.18
CA LEU A 376 24.33 -27.19 -13.85
C LEU A 376 23.58 -28.11 -12.87
N GLU A 377 22.46 -28.68 -13.30
CA GLU A 377 21.66 -29.63 -12.51
C GLU A 377 22.52 -30.78 -11.97
N ARG A 378 23.42 -31.34 -12.79
CA ARG A 378 24.32 -32.44 -12.38
C ARG A 378 25.46 -32.02 -11.45
N ARG A 379 25.68 -30.72 -11.26
CA ARG A 379 26.77 -30.16 -10.45
C ARG A 379 26.28 -29.60 -9.13
N PHE A 380 25.01 -29.22 -9.04
CA PHE A 380 24.38 -28.77 -7.81
C PHE A 380 23.53 -29.88 -7.18
N GLN A 381 23.76 -30.14 -5.90
CA GLN A 381 22.84 -30.93 -5.10
C GLN A 381 21.79 -30.00 -4.50
N GLN A 382 20.51 -30.28 -4.74
CA GLN A 382 19.43 -29.55 -4.09
C GLN A 382 19.42 -29.88 -2.59
N VAL A 383 19.53 -28.84 -1.76
CA VAL A 383 19.30 -28.88 -0.31
C VAL A 383 18.08 -28.02 -0.04
N TYR A 384 16.96 -28.65 0.31
CA TYR A 384 15.72 -27.95 0.56
C TYR A 384 15.70 -27.42 1.99
N VAL A 385 15.52 -26.10 2.15
CA VAL A 385 15.36 -25.44 3.44
C VAL A 385 13.92 -24.98 3.55
N ALA A 386 13.14 -25.70 4.36
CA ALA A 386 11.75 -25.36 4.60
C ALA A 386 11.62 -24.17 5.57
N GLN A 387 10.46 -23.52 5.54
CA GLN A 387 10.06 -22.58 6.58
C GLN A 387 9.99 -23.31 7.94
N PRO A 388 10.52 -22.73 9.04
CA PRO A 388 10.36 -23.29 10.38
C PRO A 388 8.89 -23.32 10.82
N THR A 389 8.57 -24.26 11.70
CA THR A 389 7.25 -24.26 12.36
C THR A 389 7.13 -23.09 13.34
N VAL A 390 5.93 -22.84 13.87
CA VAL A 390 5.71 -21.83 14.91
C VAL A 390 6.58 -22.14 16.15
N GLU A 391 6.64 -23.41 16.58
CA GLU A 391 7.46 -23.85 17.73
C GLU A 391 8.97 -23.66 17.48
N ASP A 392 9.44 -24.01 16.27
CA ASP A 392 10.83 -23.78 15.88
C ASP A 392 11.15 -22.28 15.85
N THR A 393 10.21 -21.46 15.38
CA THR A 393 10.38 -20.01 15.32
C THR A 393 10.45 -19.40 16.72
N VAL A 394 9.62 -19.84 17.66
CA VAL A 394 9.73 -19.43 19.08
C VAL A 394 11.10 -19.79 19.63
N SER A 395 11.63 -20.98 19.31
CA SER A 395 12.97 -21.40 19.74
C SER A 395 14.07 -20.54 19.13
N ILE A 396 13.95 -20.16 17.86
CA ILE A 396 14.86 -19.22 17.18
C ILE A 396 14.80 -17.84 17.86
N LEU A 397 13.60 -17.32 18.10
CA LEU A 397 13.38 -16.03 18.74
C LEU A 397 13.96 -15.99 20.16
N ARG A 398 13.78 -17.07 20.95
CA ARG A 398 14.41 -17.19 22.28
C ARG A 398 15.93 -17.15 22.21
N GLY A 399 16.54 -17.77 21.20
CA GLY A 399 17.98 -17.69 20.97
C GLY A 399 18.48 -16.32 20.49
N LEU A 400 17.59 -15.51 19.90
CA LEU A 400 17.89 -14.14 19.46
C LEU A 400 17.55 -13.08 20.51
N LYS A 401 16.72 -13.42 21.50
CA LYS A 401 16.18 -12.51 22.52
C LYS A 401 17.25 -11.62 23.12
N GLU A 402 18.30 -12.20 23.71
CA GLU A 402 19.37 -11.47 24.40
C GLU A 402 20.04 -10.42 23.50
N ARG A 403 20.21 -10.72 22.20
CA ARG A 403 20.82 -9.79 21.24
C ARG A 403 19.92 -8.61 20.91
N TYR A 404 18.62 -8.84 20.76
CA TYR A 404 17.65 -7.77 20.50
C TYR A 404 17.43 -6.90 21.73
N GLU A 405 17.37 -7.51 22.91
CA GLU A 405 17.28 -6.79 24.19
C GLU A 405 18.48 -5.84 24.36
N LEU A 406 19.69 -6.33 24.09
CA LEU A 406 20.92 -5.52 24.18
C LEU A 406 20.95 -4.41 23.12
N HIS A 407 20.58 -4.71 21.87
CA HIS A 407 20.58 -3.71 20.79
C HIS A 407 19.58 -2.57 21.04
N HIS A 408 18.39 -2.89 21.57
CA HIS A 408 17.33 -1.91 21.81
C HIS A 408 17.36 -1.30 23.20
N GLY A 409 18.01 -1.95 24.18
CA GLY A 409 17.99 -1.50 25.57
C GLY A 409 16.61 -1.67 26.22
N VAL A 410 15.91 -2.76 25.87
CA VAL A 410 14.57 -3.11 26.39
C VAL A 410 14.55 -4.60 26.75
N SER A 411 13.65 -5.01 27.63
CA SER A 411 13.38 -6.43 27.90
C SER A 411 12.26 -6.94 26.99
N ILE A 412 12.25 -8.23 26.68
CA ILE A 412 11.25 -8.87 25.81
C ILE A 412 10.64 -10.05 26.54
N SER A 413 9.34 -9.99 26.85
CA SER A 413 8.65 -11.09 27.51
C SER A 413 8.65 -12.37 26.65
N ASP A 414 8.73 -13.55 27.28
CA ASP A 414 8.68 -14.82 26.54
C ASP A 414 7.34 -14.99 25.81
N ASN A 415 6.25 -14.52 26.42
CA ASN A 415 4.94 -14.54 25.80
C ASN A 415 4.87 -13.64 24.56
N ALA A 416 5.56 -12.49 24.52
CA ALA A 416 5.63 -11.66 23.31
C ALA A 416 6.29 -12.42 22.15
N LEU A 417 7.31 -13.26 22.41
CA LEU A 417 7.93 -14.09 21.38
C LEU A 417 6.98 -15.16 20.83
N VAL A 418 6.23 -15.81 21.72
CA VAL A 418 5.18 -16.78 21.34
C VAL A 418 4.11 -16.09 20.49
N GLU A 419 3.61 -14.94 20.97
CA GLU A 419 2.57 -14.17 20.29
C GLU A 419 3.07 -13.65 18.92
N ALA A 420 4.32 -13.21 18.82
CA ALA A 420 4.93 -12.79 17.55
C ALA A 420 4.97 -13.92 16.53
N ALA A 421 5.33 -15.14 16.94
CA ALA A 421 5.34 -16.30 16.05
C ALA A 421 3.91 -16.70 15.63
N VAL A 422 2.98 -16.80 16.59
CA VAL A 422 1.59 -17.24 16.34
C VAL A 422 0.83 -16.23 15.48
N LEU A 423 0.88 -14.95 15.86
CA LEU A 423 0.12 -13.91 15.15
C LEU A 423 0.74 -13.61 13.79
N SER A 424 2.08 -13.59 13.64
CA SER A 424 2.68 -13.39 12.31
C SER A 424 2.34 -14.54 11.37
N ASP A 425 2.28 -15.78 11.86
CA ASP A 425 1.87 -16.92 11.04
C ASP A 425 0.41 -16.81 10.58
N ARG A 426 -0.47 -16.39 11.50
CA ARG A 426 -1.91 -16.29 11.24
C ARG A 426 -2.27 -15.08 10.36
N TYR A 427 -1.65 -13.93 10.59
CA TYR A 427 -2.11 -12.66 10.00
C TYR A 427 -1.25 -12.17 8.83
N ILE A 428 0.02 -12.57 8.71
CA ILE A 428 0.95 -12.13 7.66
C ILE A 428 1.25 -13.30 6.72
N ALA A 429 0.53 -13.37 5.60
CA ALA A 429 0.54 -14.53 4.70
C ALA A 429 1.56 -14.44 3.55
N ASP A 430 2.01 -13.24 3.18
CA ASP A 430 2.93 -12.98 2.07
C ASP A 430 4.41 -13.07 2.47
N ARG A 431 4.68 -13.30 3.76
CA ARG A 431 6.02 -13.45 4.33
C ARG A 431 6.15 -14.79 5.05
N PHE A 432 7.38 -15.26 5.15
CA PHE A 432 7.71 -16.56 5.76
C PHE A 432 8.33 -16.37 7.14
N LEU A 433 8.04 -17.31 8.05
CA LEU A 433 8.82 -17.44 9.29
C LEU A 433 10.27 -17.83 8.97
N PRO A 434 11.24 -17.50 9.83
CA PRO A 434 11.12 -16.74 11.08
C PRO A 434 11.18 -15.21 10.86
N ASP A 435 11.51 -14.76 9.66
CA ASP A 435 11.77 -13.37 9.28
C ASP A 435 10.65 -12.41 9.70
N LYS A 436 9.40 -12.73 9.34
CA LYS A 436 8.25 -11.89 9.73
C LYS A 436 8.03 -11.76 11.25
N ALA A 437 8.41 -12.76 12.04
CA ALA A 437 8.27 -12.72 13.49
C ALA A 437 9.41 -11.93 14.13
N ILE A 438 10.62 -12.05 13.58
CA ILE A 438 11.79 -11.27 13.97
C ILE A 438 11.53 -9.78 13.76
N ASP A 439 11.02 -9.38 12.59
CA ASP A 439 10.71 -7.98 12.31
C ASP A 439 9.66 -7.39 13.27
N LEU A 440 8.66 -8.17 13.67
CA LEU A 440 7.66 -7.70 14.64
C LEU A 440 8.28 -7.43 16.01
N VAL A 441 9.14 -8.33 16.48
CA VAL A 441 9.86 -8.15 17.75
C VAL A 441 10.81 -6.94 17.66
N ASP A 442 11.49 -6.77 16.53
CA ASP A 442 12.39 -5.64 16.27
C ASP A 442 11.65 -4.29 16.26
N GLU A 443 10.50 -4.22 15.59
CA GLU A 443 9.67 -3.01 15.57
C GLU A 443 9.07 -2.73 16.95
N ALA A 444 8.64 -3.75 17.69
CA ALA A 444 8.12 -3.61 19.05
C ALA A 444 9.18 -3.07 20.02
N ALA A 445 10.38 -3.63 19.95
CA ALA A 445 11.51 -3.17 20.76
C ALA A 445 11.93 -1.74 20.38
N SER A 446 11.96 -1.42 19.09
CA SER A 446 12.26 -0.07 18.60
C SER A 446 11.23 0.97 19.06
N LYS A 447 9.94 0.63 19.00
CA LYS A 447 8.84 1.48 19.47
C LYS A 447 8.98 1.76 20.97
N LEU A 448 9.22 0.71 21.77
CA LEU A 448 9.37 0.86 23.21
C LEU A 448 10.61 1.69 23.58
N LYS A 449 11.74 1.50 22.89
CA LYS A 449 12.94 2.34 23.05
C LYS A 449 12.64 3.83 22.78
N MET A 450 11.84 4.13 21.76
CA MET A 450 11.42 5.51 21.48
C MET A 450 10.54 6.07 22.61
N GLU A 451 9.66 5.27 23.20
CA GLU A 451 8.82 5.66 24.35
C GLU A 451 9.68 5.95 25.60
N ILE A 452 10.65 5.09 25.92
CA ILE A 452 11.57 5.26 27.08
C ILE A 452 12.42 6.53 26.95
N THR A 453 12.90 6.82 25.74
CA THR A 453 13.76 7.99 25.49
C THR A 453 12.97 9.29 25.43
N SER A 454 11.67 9.21 25.12
CA SER A 454 10.76 10.34 25.04
C SER A 454 10.24 10.77 26.41
N LYS A 455 9.71 12.00 26.47
CA LYS A 455 9.07 12.52 27.67
C LYS A 455 7.68 11.86 27.84
N PRO A 456 7.32 11.36 29.03
CA PRO A 456 6.00 10.75 29.27
C PRO A 456 4.86 11.71 28.95
N THR A 457 3.76 11.18 28.40
CA THR A 457 2.57 11.97 28.01
C THR A 457 2.01 12.80 29.15
N VAL A 458 1.89 12.21 30.35
CA VAL A 458 1.42 12.90 31.56
C VAL A 458 2.28 14.13 31.87
N LEU A 459 3.60 14.06 31.65
CA LEU A 459 4.52 15.16 31.91
C LEU A 459 4.45 16.23 30.79
N ASP A 460 4.25 15.83 29.53
CA ASP A 460 4.04 16.75 28.41
C ASP A 460 2.72 17.53 28.54
N GLU A 461 1.65 16.88 29.02
CA GLU A 461 0.37 17.53 29.31
C GLU A 461 0.50 18.61 30.40
N ILE A 462 1.17 18.28 31.51
CA ILE A 462 1.45 19.23 32.60
C ILE A 462 2.29 20.40 32.10
N ASP A 463 3.31 20.15 31.26
CA ASP A 463 4.12 21.21 30.65
C ASP A 463 3.28 22.17 29.80
N ARG A 464 2.38 21.64 28.96
CA ARG A 464 1.47 22.43 28.13
C ARG A 464 0.51 23.27 28.97
N GLU A 465 -0.04 22.70 30.04
CA GLU A 465 -0.89 23.44 30.97
C GLU A 465 -0.14 24.55 31.69
N ILE A 466 1.08 24.28 32.17
CA ILE A 466 1.95 25.28 32.80
C ILE A 466 2.22 26.42 31.81
N LEU A 467 2.53 26.11 30.55
CA LEU A 467 2.79 27.12 29.53
C LEU A 467 1.55 27.98 29.25
N LYS A 468 0.37 27.37 29.13
CA LYS A 468 -0.92 28.06 28.96
C LYS A 468 -1.20 29.03 30.12
N LEU A 469 -1.07 28.56 31.36
CA LEU A 469 -1.30 29.38 32.56
C LEU A 469 -0.24 30.49 32.70
N GLN A 470 1.01 30.25 32.30
CA GLN A 470 2.05 31.27 32.26
C GLN A 470 1.73 32.37 31.25
N MET A 471 1.24 32.02 30.06
CA MET A 471 0.81 33.00 29.06
C MET A 471 -0.39 33.83 29.55
N GLU A 472 -1.37 33.21 30.20
CA GLU A 472 -2.51 33.91 30.82
C GLU A 472 -2.04 34.84 31.96
N ALA A 473 -1.12 34.40 32.82
CA ALA A 473 -0.57 35.24 33.87
C ALA A 473 0.25 36.42 33.30
N LEU A 474 1.00 36.21 32.21
CA LEU A 474 1.78 37.26 31.54
C LEU A 474 0.90 38.29 30.83
N SER A 475 -0.21 37.86 30.21
CA SER A 475 -1.15 38.77 29.56
C SER A 475 -1.87 39.66 30.59
N LEU A 476 -2.19 39.11 31.76
CA LEU A 476 -2.77 39.87 32.89
C LEU A 476 -1.77 40.81 33.57
N LYS A 477 -0.47 40.51 33.53
CA LYS A 477 0.61 41.38 34.05
C LYS A 477 0.93 42.56 33.14
N ARG A 478 0.61 42.49 31.83
CA ARG A 478 0.80 43.59 30.89
C ARG A 478 -0.46 44.47 30.84
N PRO A 479 -0.39 45.77 31.19
CA PRO A 479 -1.53 46.66 30.96
C PRO A 479 -1.75 46.85 29.46
N GLY A 480 -2.94 46.47 28.97
CA GLY A 480 -3.34 46.71 27.58
C GLY A 480 -3.59 48.21 27.29
N PRO A 481 -3.42 48.67 26.04
CA PRO A 481 -3.54 50.08 25.66
C PRO A 481 -4.97 50.64 25.61
N SER A 482 -5.99 49.90 26.03
CA SER A 482 -7.39 50.31 25.94
C SER A 482 -8.16 50.13 27.26
N GLY A 483 -8.15 51.18 28.08
CA GLY A 483 -9.39 51.84 28.52
C GLY A 483 -10.54 51.06 29.15
N GLN A 484 -10.34 49.94 29.86
CA GLN A 484 -11.38 49.39 30.72
C GLN A 484 -10.93 49.35 32.19
N LYS A 485 -11.65 50.11 33.03
CA LYS A 485 -11.61 50.04 34.49
C LYS A 485 -12.22 48.71 34.96
N ALA A 486 -11.55 47.58 34.67
CA ALA A 486 -11.71 46.39 35.49
C ALA A 486 -11.08 46.71 36.85
N SER A 487 -11.79 46.44 37.95
CA SER A 487 -11.27 46.70 39.29
C SER A 487 -9.89 46.05 39.47
N GLN A 488 -8.89 46.83 39.88
CA GLN A 488 -7.53 46.30 40.19
C GLN A 488 -7.59 45.11 41.16
N ALA A 489 -8.60 45.08 42.04
CA ALA A 489 -8.87 43.99 42.97
C ALA A 489 -9.22 42.66 42.27
N GLY A 490 -10.03 42.67 41.21
CA GLY A 490 -10.41 41.45 40.47
C GLY A 490 -9.28 40.87 39.63
N VAL A 491 -8.45 41.72 39.01
CA VAL A 491 -7.26 41.29 38.25
C VAL A 491 -6.21 40.70 39.18
N SER A 492 -5.96 41.33 40.33
CA SER A 492 -5.03 40.82 41.34
C SER A 492 -5.48 39.49 41.94
N GLY A 493 -6.78 39.32 42.20
CA GLY A 493 -7.33 38.04 42.71
C GLY A 493 -7.20 36.90 41.70
N ARG A 494 -7.48 37.15 40.41
CA ARG A 494 -7.33 36.15 39.34
C ARG A 494 -5.86 35.80 39.09
N LEU A 495 -4.97 36.78 39.15
CA LEU A 495 -3.52 36.56 39.07
C LEU A 495 -3.03 35.66 40.21
N ALA A 496 -3.45 35.93 41.46
CA ALA A 496 -3.09 35.12 42.62
C ALA A 496 -3.58 33.67 42.49
N GLY A 497 -4.79 33.46 41.95
CA GLY A 497 -5.33 32.12 41.66
C GLY A 497 -4.52 31.37 40.60
N LEU A 498 -4.14 32.03 39.51
CA LEU A 498 -3.27 31.46 38.46
C LEU A 498 -1.87 31.14 38.99
N GLU A 499 -1.29 32.01 39.82
CA GLU A 499 0.02 31.78 40.44
C GLU A 499 -0.01 30.60 41.42
N ALA A 500 -1.09 30.41 42.17
CA ALA A 500 -1.28 29.25 43.04
C ALA A 500 -1.42 27.93 42.24
N GLN A 501 -2.17 27.95 41.14
CA GLN A 501 -2.29 26.79 40.23
C GLN A 501 -0.95 26.46 39.56
N LEU A 502 -0.21 27.48 39.10
CA LEU A 502 1.13 27.32 38.55
C LEU A 502 2.11 26.72 39.57
N ALA A 503 2.06 27.16 40.83
CA ALA A 503 2.90 26.59 41.89
C ALA A 503 2.58 25.11 42.12
N THR A 504 1.29 24.75 42.12
CA THR A 504 0.82 23.37 42.27
C THR A 504 1.28 22.48 41.11
N LEU A 505 1.07 22.92 39.86
CA LEU A 505 1.48 22.17 38.68
C LEU A 505 3.00 22.06 38.56
N LYS A 506 3.77 23.11 38.88
CA LYS A 506 5.24 23.04 38.92
C LYS A 506 5.76 22.08 39.98
N ALA A 507 5.13 22.00 41.15
CA ALA A 507 5.49 21.01 42.17
C ALA A 507 5.22 19.57 41.69
N LYS A 508 4.08 19.34 41.03
CA LYS A 508 3.76 18.04 40.39
C LYS A 508 4.76 17.69 39.29
N GLN A 509 5.04 18.64 38.39
CA GLN A 509 6.04 18.51 37.32
C GLN A 509 7.41 18.11 37.89
N ALA A 510 7.91 18.83 38.90
CA ALA A 510 9.21 18.53 39.50
C ALA A 510 9.26 17.12 40.10
N THR A 511 8.17 16.70 40.78
CA THR A 511 8.07 15.35 41.36
C THR A 511 8.11 14.27 40.27
N LEU A 512 7.35 14.45 39.18
CA LEU A 512 7.30 13.50 38.07
C LEU A 512 8.59 13.48 37.25
N THR A 513 9.21 14.63 37.00
CA THR A 513 10.52 14.71 36.33
C THR A 513 11.59 13.97 37.13
N GLN A 514 11.63 14.17 38.46
CA GLN A 514 12.59 13.48 39.31
C GLN A 514 12.40 11.95 39.29
N LYS A 515 11.14 11.48 39.29
CA LYS A 515 10.82 10.06 39.14
C LYS A 515 11.28 9.52 37.79
N TRP A 516 10.94 10.22 36.70
CA TRP A 516 11.33 9.83 35.34
C TRP A 516 12.84 9.75 35.15
N GLU A 517 13.60 10.74 35.64
CA GLU A 517 15.06 10.73 35.58
C GLU A 517 15.67 9.56 36.39
N ALA A 518 15.09 9.26 37.55
CA ALA A 518 15.53 8.13 38.38
C ALA A 518 15.26 6.77 37.70
N GLU A 519 14.06 6.59 37.12
CA GLU A 519 13.69 5.37 36.37
C GLU A 519 14.58 5.18 35.14
N LYS A 520 14.76 6.24 34.34
CA LYS A 520 15.64 6.22 33.16
C LYS A 520 17.09 5.91 33.52
N GLY A 521 17.58 6.44 34.64
CA GLY A 521 18.92 6.16 35.15
C GLY A 521 19.14 4.68 35.49
N LYS A 522 18.13 4.02 36.07
CA LYS A 522 18.18 2.58 36.38
C LYS A 522 18.26 1.73 35.11
N ILE A 523 17.42 2.04 34.11
CA ILE A 523 17.40 1.33 32.83
C ILE A 523 18.77 1.46 32.13
N ALA A 524 19.35 2.67 32.11
CA ALA A 524 20.67 2.91 31.53
C ALA A 524 21.80 2.12 32.24
N MET A 525 21.72 1.99 33.57
CA MET A 525 22.67 1.18 34.34
C MET A 525 22.59 -0.31 33.98
N ILE A 526 21.38 -0.86 33.92
CA ILE A 526 21.14 -2.26 33.51
C ILE A 526 21.67 -2.50 32.09
N GLN A 527 21.40 -1.57 31.17
CA GLN A 527 21.89 -1.67 29.80
C GLN A 527 23.43 -1.71 29.75
N THR A 528 24.09 -0.83 30.51
CA THR A 528 25.57 -0.79 30.57
C THR A 528 26.14 -2.11 31.10
N LEU A 529 25.54 -2.67 32.16
CA LEU A 529 25.95 -3.98 32.69
C LEU A 529 25.77 -5.11 31.66
N LYS A 530 24.67 -5.10 30.89
CA LYS A 530 24.44 -6.09 29.81
C LYS A 530 25.48 -5.97 28.68
N GLU A 531 25.82 -4.75 28.28
CA GLU A 531 26.88 -4.48 27.28
C GLU A 531 28.26 -4.96 27.76
N GLU A 532 28.61 -4.73 29.03
CA GLU A 532 29.86 -5.22 29.61
C GLU A 532 29.91 -6.75 29.69
N ILE A 533 28.80 -7.42 30.05
CA ILE A 533 28.72 -8.89 30.08
C ILE A 533 28.93 -9.50 28.69
N ASP A 534 28.30 -8.96 27.65
CA ASP A 534 28.45 -9.45 26.26
C ASP A 534 29.91 -9.29 25.79
N GLN A 535 30.51 -8.13 26.07
CA GLN A 535 31.91 -7.88 25.75
C GLN A 535 32.85 -8.90 26.44
N VAL A 536 32.64 -9.18 27.73
CA VAL A 536 33.41 -10.19 28.46
C VAL A 536 33.15 -11.60 27.91
N GLN A 537 31.94 -11.95 27.49
CA GLN A 537 31.63 -13.24 26.85
C GLN A 537 32.35 -13.42 25.50
N ILE A 538 32.43 -12.35 24.70
CA ILE A 538 33.20 -12.36 23.45
C ILE A 538 34.68 -12.60 23.74
N GLU A 539 35.23 -11.95 24.77
CA GLU A 539 36.63 -12.13 25.18
C GLU A 539 36.91 -13.53 25.73
N VAL A 540 36.01 -14.11 26.53
CA VAL A 540 36.09 -15.51 26.97
C VAL A 540 36.11 -16.45 25.77
N SER A 541 35.19 -16.25 24.82
CA SER A 541 35.09 -17.08 23.62
C SER A 541 36.33 -16.96 22.71
N ALA A 542 36.97 -15.79 22.67
CA ALA A 542 38.22 -15.57 21.96
C ALA A 542 39.39 -16.26 22.68
N ALA A 543 39.50 -16.12 24.00
CA ALA A 543 40.54 -16.76 24.81
C ALA A 543 40.45 -18.30 24.75
N GLU A 544 39.23 -18.86 24.75
CA GLU A 544 39.00 -20.30 24.57
C GLU A 544 39.43 -20.78 23.17
N ARG A 545 39.16 -19.99 22.11
CA ARG A 545 39.62 -20.28 20.74
C ARG A 545 41.14 -20.23 20.60
N ASP A 546 41.78 -19.31 21.30
CA ASP A 546 43.25 -19.13 21.29
C ASP A 546 43.98 -20.05 22.29
N TYR A 547 43.26 -20.94 22.99
CA TYR A 547 43.77 -21.83 24.04
C TYR A 547 44.42 -21.12 25.25
N ASP A 548 44.10 -19.85 25.49
CA ASP A 548 44.51 -19.13 26.70
C ASP A 548 43.56 -19.44 27.87
N LEU A 549 43.72 -20.64 28.43
CA LEU A 549 42.83 -21.18 29.47
C LEU A 549 42.91 -20.40 30.79
N ASN A 550 44.04 -19.76 31.09
CA ASN A 550 44.21 -18.96 32.30
C ASN A 550 43.37 -17.67 32.21
N LYS A 551 43.49 -16.96 31.08
CA LYS A 551 42.71 -15.75 30.84
C LYS A 551 41.21 -16.06 30.73
N ALA A 552 40.84 -17.16 30.08
CA ALA A 552 39.46 -17.61 30.03
C ALA A 552 38.89 -17.88 31.44
N ALA A 553 39.64 -18.55 32.32
CA ALA A 553 39.20 -18.81 33.69
C ALA A 553 39.07 -17.54 34.53
N GLU A 554 40.02 -16.61 34.42
CA GLU A 554 39.99 -15.31 35.11
C GLU A 554 38.74 -14.49 34.72
N LEU A 555 38.47 -14.38 33.42
CA LEU A 555 37.31 -13.64 32.91
C LEU A 555 35.99 -14.31 33.33
N LYS A 556 35.92 -15.64 33.28
CA LYS A 556 34.68 -16.41 33.53
C LYS A 556 34.29 -16.47 35.01
N TYR A 557 35.27 -16.68 35.91
CA TYR A 557 35.02 -16.79 37.35
C TYR A 557 35.29 -15.51 38.14
N GLY A 558 36.02 -14.54 37.57
CA GLY A 558 36.23 -13.22 38.13
C GLY A 558 35.21 -12.21 37.61
N SER A 559 35.48 -11.63 36.45
CA SER A 559 34.72 -10.48 35.92
C SER A 559 33.27 -10.83 35.56
N LEU A 560 33.05 -11.89 34.79
CA LEU A 560 31.72 -12.29 34.32
C LEU A 560 30.77 -12.58 35.48
N MET A 561 31.22 -13.36 36.47
CA MET A 561 30.40 -13.76 37.61
C MET A 561 30.04 -12.58 38.52
N ASN A 562 30.94 -11.60 38.66
CA ASN A 562 30.66 -10.36 39.38
C ASN A 562 29.63 -9.50 38.63
N LEU A 563 29.82 -9.29 37.33
CA LEU A 563 28.90 -8.51 36.50
C LEU A 563 27.50 -9.15 36.45
N GLN A 564 27.42 -10.47 36.34
CA GLN A 564 26.14 -11.20 36.38
C GLN A 564 25.43 -11.06 37.74
N ARG A 565 26.18 -11.04 38.85
CA ARG A 565 25.61 -10.78 40.17
C ARG A 565 25.08 -9.35 40.27
N GLU A 566 25.86 -8.36 39.83
CA GLU A 566 25.45 -6.95 39.83
C GLU A 566 24.21 -6.70 38.96
N LEU A 567 24.15 -7.34 37.78
CA LEU A 567 22.97 -7.30 36.92
C LEU A 567 21.74 -7.90 37.62
N SER A 568 21.88 -9.09 38.21
CA SER A 568 20.77 -9.74 38.92
C SER A 568 20.27 -8.93 40.11
N GLU A 569 21.16 -8.26 40.85
CA GLU A 569 20.79 -7.36 41.94
C GLU A 569 20.06 -6.11 41.43
N ALA A 570 20.49 -5.53 40.31
CA ALA A 570 19.85 -4.38 39.68
C ALA A 570 18.46 -4.71 39.12
N GLU A 571 18.31 -5.86 38.43
CA GLU A 571 17.02 -6.35 37.91
C GLU A 571 16.05 -6.66 39.06
N ALA A 572 16.50 -7.36 40.11
CA ALA A 572 15.64 -7.64 41.27
C ALA A 572 15.18 -6.37 42.01
N ALA A 573 16.01 -5.34 42.06
CA ALA A 573 15.63 -4.04 42.63
C ALA A 573 14.62 -3.28 41.77
N MET A 574 14.62 -3.50 40.46
CA MET A 574 13.64 -2.95 39.52
C MET A 574 12.30 -3.68 39.64
N ASP A 575 12.31 -5.02 39.58
CA ASP A 575 11.11 -5.86 39.72
C ASP A 575 10.38 -5.62 41.05
N ALA A 576 11.14 -5.48 42.15
CA ALA A 576 10.57 -5.18 43.46
C ALA A 576 9.90 -3.78 43.51
N ALA A 577 10.38 -2.82 42.72
CA ALA A 577 9.77 -1.50 42.62
C ALA A 577 8.47 -1.53 41.81
N SER A 578 8.42 -2.29 40.71
CA SER A 578 7.22 -2.47 39.88
C SER A 578 6.14 -3.29 40.61
N ALA A 579 6.53 -4.33 41.36
CA ALA A 579 5.61 -5.17 42.16
C ALA A 579 4.99 -4.43 43.37
N ALA A 580 5.61 -3.35 43.84
CA ALA A 580 5.08 -2.54 44.94
C ALA A 580 3.87 -1.66 44.53
N GLY A 581 3.42 -1.75 43.26
CA GLY A 581 2.20 -1.09 42.78
C GLY A 581 2.33 0.43 42.66
N GLY A 582 3.56 0.94 42.53
CA GLY A 582 3.80 2.34 42.20
C GLY A 582 3.38 2.62 40.76
N ASP A 583 2.74 3.76 40.53
CA ASP A 583 2.40 4.29 39.20
C ASP A 583 3.72 4.59 38.44
N GLU A 584 4.18 3.62 37.66
CA GLU A 584 5.46 3.60 36.93
C GLU A 584 5.33 4.48 35.66
N LEU A 585 6.29 5.39 35.43
CA LEU A 585 6.19 6.33 34.31
C LEU A 585 6.75 5.75 33.01
N LEU A 586 7.63 4.76 33.10
CA LEU A 586 8.28 4.11 31.98
C LEU A 586 8.09 2.60 32.07
N ARG A 587 7.73 1.97 30.94
CA ARG A 587 7.80 0.53 30.77
C ARG A 587 9.04 0.19 29.96
N ASP A 588 9.76 -0.84 30.38
CA ASP A 588 10.97 -1.33 29.70
C ASP A 588 10.78 -2.72 29.05
N GLU A 589 9.66 -3.39 29.28
CA GLU A 589 9.33 -4.70 28.72
C GLU A 589 8.36 -4.67 27.52
N VAL A 590 8.73 -5.37 26.44
CA VAL A 590 7.88 -5.66 25.29
C VAL A 590 6.92 -6.81 25.63
N THR A 591 5.62 -6.53 25.51
CA THR A 591 4.54 -7.45 25.88
C THR A 591 3.81 -8.00 24.66
N GLU A 592 2.96 -9.01 24.87
CA GLU A 592 2.04 -9.56 23.86
C GLU A 592 1.18 -8.47 23.18
N GLN A 593 0.80 -7.43 23.94
CA GLN A 593 -0.02 -6.32 23.44
C GLN A 593 0.71 -5.48 22.40
N ASP A 594 2.02 -5.27 22.57
CA ASP A 594 2.83 -4.47 21.64
C ASP A 594 2.94 -5.16 20.27
N ILE A 595 3.11 -6.48 20.29
CA ILE A 595 3.10 -7.31 19.10
C ILE A 595 1.75 -7.21 18.39
N ALA A 596 0.65 -7.38 19.13
CA ALA A 596 -0.70 -7.29 18.58
C ALA A 596 -0.97 -5.90 17.98
N ASP A 597 -0.52 -4.82 18.61
CA ASP A 597 -0.68 -3.45 18.12
C ASP A 597 0.07 -3.22 16.81
N ILE A 598 1.29 -3.74 16.68
CA ILE A 598 2.09 -3.61 15.46
C ILE A 598 1.47 -4.39 14.31
N ILE A 599 1.05 -5.63 14.55
CA ILE A 599 0.31 -6.41 13.55
C ILE A 599 -0.97 -5.68 13.16
N SER A 600 -1.65 -5.05 14.12
CA SER A 600 -2.85 -4.27 13.82
C SER A 600 -2.56 -3.09 12.91
N LYS A 601 -1.43 -2.40 13.10
CA LYS A 601 -0.99 -1.33 12.21
C LYS A 601 -0.59 -1.84 10.82
N TRP A 602 0.14 -2.95 10.75
CA TRP A 602 0.61 -3.53 9.48
C TRP A 602 -0.54 -4.07 8.63
N THR A 603 -1.52 -4.70 9.28
CA THR A 603 -2.60 -5.41 8.60
C THR A 603 -3.90 -4.60 8.53
N GLY A 604 -4.03 -3.53 9.34
CA GLY A 604 -5.25 -2.74 9.49
C GLY A 604 -6.33 -3.41 10.33
N ILE A 605 -6.03 -4.53 10.98
CA ILE A 605 -6.99 -5.37 11.71
C ILE A 605 -6.69 -5.28 13.19
N PRO A 606 -7.66 -4.95 14.05
CA PRO A 606 -7.44 -5.06 15.48
C PRO A 606 -7.19 -6.53 15.85
N VAL A 607 -5.96 -6.86 16.26
CA VAL A 607 -5.52 -8.22 16.66
C VAL A 607 -5.42 -8.35 18.20
N SER A 608 -5.54 -7.24 18.94
CA SER A 608 -5.58 -7.28 20.40
C SER A 608 -6.67 -8.24 20.87
N LYS A 609 -6.34 -9.17 21.78
CA LYS A 609 -7.25 -10.15 22.39
C LYS A 609 -8.61 -9.48 22.61
N LEU A 610 -9.64 -9.88 21.83
CA LEU A 610 -11.01 -9.32 21.80
C LEU A 610 -11.16 -8.24 22.86
N GLN A 611 -10.71 -7.01 22.55
CA GLN A 611 -10.90 -5.90 23.47
C GLN A 611 -12.41 -5.86 23.76
N GLU A 612 -12.83 -5.50 24.98
CA GLU A 612 -14.25 -5.48 25.34
C GLU A 612 -15.08 -4.77 24.26
N GLY A 613 -14.52 -3.73 23.63
CA GLY A 613 -15.09 -3.03 22.48
C GLY A 613 -15.25 -3.84 21.18
N GLU A 614 -14.36 -4.79 20.82
CA GLU A 614 -14.58 -5.67 19.65
C GLU A 614 -15.68 -6.70 19.94
N ARG A 615 -15.70 -7.27 21.16
CA ARG A 615 -16.75 -8.19 21.58
C ARG A 615 -18.12 -7.49 21.55
N GLU A 616 -18.19 -6.28 22.10
CA GLU A 616 -19.40 -5.46 22.10
C GLU A 616 -19.82 -5.09 20.67
N LYS A 617 -18.87 -4.71 19.80
CA LYS A 617 -19.13 -4.49 18.36
C LYS A 617 -19.71 -5.72 17.67
N LEU A 618 -19.20 -6.91 17.95
CA LEU A 618 -19.71 -8.16 17.36
C LEU A 618 -21.09 -8.54 17.90
N LEU A 619 -21.38 -8.26 19.18
CA LEU A 619 -22.70 -8.48 19.77
C LEU A 619 -23.76 -7.53 19.17
N HIS A 620 -23.38 -6.28 18.90
CA HIS A 620 -24.23 -5.26 18.26
C HIS A 620 -24.10 -5.22 16.73
N LEU A 621 -23.44 -6.20 16.12
CA LEU A 621 -23.32 -6.31 14.66
C LEU A 621 -24.68 -6.23 13.94
N PRO A 622 -25.80 -6.84 14.41
CA PRO A 622 -27.08 -6.72 13.73
C PRO A 622 -27.57 -5.27 13.68
N ASP A 623 -27.47 -4.55 14.80
CA ASP A 623 -27.89 -3.15 14.92
C ASP A 623 -27.11 -2.25 13.95
N GLU A 624 -25.81 -2.48 13.86
CA GLU A 624 -24.91 -1.75 12.96
C GLU A 624 -25.22 -2.02 11.47
N LEU A 625 -25.52 -3.27 11.12
CA LEU A 625 -25.95 -3.63 9.77
C LEU A 625 -27.29 -2.96 9.42
N HIS A 626 -28.24 -2.90 10.36
CA HIS A 626 -29.55 -2.28 10.15
C HIS A 626 -29.53 -0.75 10.01
N LYS A 627 -28.44 -0.07 10.41
CA LYS A 627 -28.28 1.36 10.10
C LYS A 627 -28.29 1.64 8.60
N ARG A 628 -27.84 0.67 7.79
CA ARG A 628 -27.72 0.79 6.34
C ARG A 628 -28.63 -0.17 5.57
N VAL A 629 -28.83 -1.39 6.06
CA VAL A 629 -29.69 -2.39 5.45
C VAL A 629 -31.10 -2.27 6.03
N VAL A 630 -32.06 -1.92 5.18
CA VAL A 630 -33.47 -1.77 5.58
C VAL A 630 -34.21 -3.10 5.37
N GLY A 631 -34.86 -3.60 6.43
CA GLY A 631 -35.54 -4.89 6.42
C GLY A 631 -34.56 -6.06 6.42
N GLN A 632 -34.96 -7.19 5.84
CA GLN A 632 -34.13 -8.40 5.70
C GLN A 632 -33.64 -8.98 7.04
N GLU A 633 -34.47 -8.94 8.09
CA GLU A 633 -34.13 -9.39 9.45
C GLU A 633 -33.49 -10.79 9.46
N ALA A 634 -34.14 -11.76 8.81
CA ALA A 634 -33.64 -13.13 8.76
C ALA A 634 -32.26 -13.25 8.08
N ALA A 635 -31.99 -12.41 7.07
CA ALA A 635 -30.70 -12.40 6.38
C ALA A 635 -29.60 -11.80 7.25
N VAL A 636 -29.89 -10.69 7.94
CA VAL A 636 -28.95 -10.04 8.85
C VAL A 636 -28.61 -10.97 10.02
N THR A 637 -29.61 -11.58 10.66
CA THR A 637 -29.40 -12.52 11.76
C THR A 637 -28.52 -13.70 11.34
N ALA A 638 -28.85 -14.37 10.22
CA ALA A 638 -28.09 -15.54 9.75
C ALA A 638 -26.61 -15.20 9.47
N VAL A 639 -26.36 -14.04 8.85
CA VAL A 639 -25.00 -13.56 8.58
C VAL A 639 -24.25 -13.27 9.88
N THR A 640 -24.88 -12.56 10.81
CA THR A 640 -24.27 -12.19 12.09
C THR A 640 -23.92 -13.43 12.91
N GLU A 641 -24.83 -14.39 13.03
CA GLU A 641 -24.59 -15.64 13.78
C GLU A 641 -23.44 -16.46 13.18
N ALA A 642 -23.34 -16.55 11.85
CA ALA A 642 -22.24 -17.24 11.19
C ALA A 642 -20.87 -16.55 11.46
N ILE A 643 -20.83 -15.21 11.40
CA ILE A 643 -19.60 -14.45 11.70
C ILE A 643 -19.21 -14.58 13.18
N GLN A 644 -20.19 -14.51 14.09
CA GLN A 644 -19.96 -14.68 15.53
C GLN A 644 -19.40 -16.08 15.84
N ARG A 645 -19.94 -17.15 15.24
CA ARG A 645 -19.39 -18.52 15.37
C ARG A 645 -17.92 -18.60 14.95
N SER A 646 -17.59 -17.99 13.81
CA SER A 646 -16.23 -17.96 13.27
C SER A 646 -15.28 -17.18 14.18
N ARG A 647 -15.69 -15.99 14.65
CA ARG A 647 -14.90 -15.16 15.57
C ARG A 647 -14.74 -15.75 16.96
N ALA A 648 -15.70 -16.56 17.42
CA ALA A 648 -15.60 -17.34 18.65
C ALA A 648 -14.67 -18.57 18.52
N GLY A 649 -14.10 -18.84 17.33
CA GLY A 649 -13.23 -19.98 17.10
C GLY A 649 -13.97 -21.33 17.06
N LEU A 650 -15.28 -21.32 16.82
CA LEU A 650 -16.11 -22.52 16.74
C LEU A 650 -16.20 -23.11 15.32
N SER A 651 -15.69 -22.38 14.32
CA SER A 651 -15.62 -22.81 12.92
C SER A 651 -14.25 -23.43 12.59
N ASP A 652 -14.19 -24.23 11.52
CA ASP A 652 -12.93 -24.82 11.03
C ASP A 652 -11.94 -23.72 10.60
N PRO A 653 -10.72 -23.64 11.18
CA PRO A 653 -9.73 -22.62 10.85
C PRO A 653 -9.12 -22.77 9.44
N ASN A 654 -9.38 -23.89 8.74
CA ASN A 654 -8.95 -24.09 7.37
C ASN A 654 -9.96 -23.58 6.33
N ARG A 655 -11.16 -23.16 6.74
CA ARG A 655 -12.18 -22.64 5.83
C ARG A 655 -12.21 -21.11 5.86
N PRO A 656 -12.83 -20.45 4.86
CA PRO A 656 -13.13 -19.02 4.92
C PRO A 656 -13.93 -18.66 6.17
N ILE A 657 -13.93 -17.39 6.57
CA ILE A 657 -14.63 -16.91 7.78
C ILE A 657 -16.09 -17.38 7.77
N ALA A 658 -16.76 -17.20 6.63
CA ALA A 658 -18.08 -17.72 6.35
C ALA A 658 -18.33 -17.73 4.84
N SER A 659 -19.23 -18.60 4.38
CA SER A 659 -19.69 -18.69 3.00
C SER A 659 -21.21 -18.63 2.91
N PHE A 660 -21.73 -17.69 2.11
CA PHE A 660 -23.16 -17.42 2.00
C PHE A 660 -23.64 -17.49 0.55
N MET A 661 -24.83 -18.06 0.34
CA MET A 661 -25.58 -17.93 -0.91
C MET A 661 -26.81 -17.05 -0.71
N PHE A 662 -26.79 -15.85 -1.30
CA PHE A 662 -27.87 -14.86 -1.26
C PHE A 662 -28.85 -15.04 -2.42
N LEU A 663 -30.03 -15.56 -2.10
CA LEU A 663 -31.12 -15.88 -3.03
C LEU A 663 -32.22 -14.81 -2.97
N GLY A 664 -32.93 -14.57 -4.07
CA GLY A 664 -34.04 -13.60 -4.10
C GLY A 664 -34.03 -12.68 -5.33
N PRO A 665 -34.97 -11.74 -5.46
CA PRO A 665 -35.03 -10.84 -6.61
C PRO A 665 -33.92 -9.76 -6.58
N THR A 666 -33.74 -9.06 -7.70
CA THR A 666 -32.74 -7.98 -7.78
C THR A 666 -33.22 -6.74 -7.02
N GLY A 667 -32.28 -5.97 -6.45
CA GLY A 667 -32.59 -4.68 -5.82
C GLY A 667 -33.19 -4.73 -4.40
N VAL A 668 -33.19 -5.90 -3.76
CA VAL A 668 -33.68 -6.09 -2.37
C VAL A 668 -32.62 -5.87 -1.28
N GLY A 669 -31.34 -5.68 -1.66
CA GLY A 669 -30.27 -5.34 -0.70
C GLY A 669 -29.13 -6.35 -0.57
N LYS A 670 -29.08 -7.43 -1.37
CA LYS A 670 -27.99 -8.43 -1.35
C LYS A 670 -26.59 -7.81 -1.38
N THR A 671 -26.33 -6.95 -2.37
CA THR A 671 -25.05 -6.26 -2.52
C THR A 671 -24.83 -5.19 -1.44
N GLU A 672 -25.89 -4.57 -0.91
CA GLU A 672 -25.77 -3.56 0.14
C GLU A 672 -25.38 -4.22 1.47
N LEU A 673 -25.91 -5.41 1.78
CA LEU A 673 -25.47 -6.19 2.93
C LEU A 673 -23.99 -6.57 2.83
N ALA A 674 -23.55 -7.04 1.65
CA ALA A 674 -22.14 -7.36 1.40
C ALA A 674 -21.20 -6.15 1.61
N LYS A 675 -21.59 -4.98 1.11
CA LYS A 675 -20.85 -3.73 1.32
C LYS A 675 -20.81 -3.31 2.78
N THR A 676 -21.94 -3.39 3.47
CA THR A 676 -22.05 -3.01 4.88
C THR A 676 -21.17 -3.91 5.75
N LEU A 677 -21.12 -5.21 5.44
CA LEU A 677 -20.19 -6.16 6.07
C LEU A 677 -18.73 -5.79 5.84
N ALA A 678 -18.35 -5.43 4.60
CA ALA A 678 -16.98 -5.01 4.29
C ALA A 678 -16.60 -3.74 5.07
N THR A 679 -17.49 -2.75 5.13
CA THR A 679 -17.29 -1.53 5.92
C THR A 679 -17.15 -1.83 7.40
N PHE A 680 -17.99 -2.70 7.96
CA PHE A 680 -18.02 -2.93 9.39
C PHE A 680 -16.84 -3.80 9.86
N LEU A 681 -16.55 -4.89 9.15
CA LEU A 681 -15.52 -5.85 9.57
C LEU A 681 -14.12 -5.45 9.14
N PHE A 682 -13.98 -4.73 8.03
CA PHE A 682 -12.69 -4.38 7.44
C PHE A 682 -12.47 -2.87 7.31
N ASN A 683 -13.32 -2.06 7.97
CA ASN A 683 -13.25 -0.58 8.01
C ASN A 683 -13.25 0.10 6.63
N SER A 684 -13.62 -0.61 5.54
CA SER A 684 -13.57 -0.08 4.18
C SER A 684 -14.54 -0.80 3.25
N GLU A 685 -15.31 -0.03 2.46
CA GLU A 685 -16.08 -0.59 1.35
C GLU A 685 -15.19 -1.16 0.24
N GLU A 686 -13.96 -0.66 0.10
CA GLU A 686 -13.01 -1.15 -0.90
C GLU A 686 -12.40 -2.52 -0.55
N ALA A 687 -12.62 -2.99 0.68
CA ALA A 687 -12.31 -4.36 1.09
C ALA A 687 -13.29 -5.38 0.48
N MET A 688 -14.18 -4.96 -0.43
CA MET A 688 -15.04 -5.85 -1.20
C MET A 688 -14.45 -6.14 -2.59
N VAL A 689 -14.12 -7.40 -2.86
CA VAL A 689 -13.72 -7.89 -4.18
C VAL A 689 -14.97 -8.38 -4.91
N ARG A 690 -15.45 -7.64 -5.91
CA ARG A 690 -16.64 -8.01 -6.69
C ARG A 690 -16.26 -8.65 -8.02
N ILE A 691 -16.78 -9.84 -8.28
CA ILE A 691 -16.61 -10.56 -9.56
C ILE A 691 -17.99 -10.87 -10.14
N ASP A 692 -18.23 -10.42 -11.37
CA ASP A 692 -19.46 -10.70 -12.11
C ASP A 692 -19.33 -12.02 -12.88
N MET A 693 -20.13 -13.04 -12.54
CA MET A 693 -20.05 -14.36 -13.16
C MET A 693 -20.56 -14.39 -14.61
N SER A 694 -21.27 -13.36 -15.06
CA SER A 694 -21.62 -13.21 -16.48
C SER A 694 -20.38 -13.01 -17.37
N GLU A 695 -19.25 -12.54 -16.82
CA GLU A 695 -17.98 -12.46 -17.56
C GLU A 695 -17.22 -13.81 -17.63
N TYR A 696 -17.67 -14.80 -16.85
CA TYR A 696 -17.02 -16.09 -16.64
C TYR A 696 -17.89 -17.28 -17.11
N MET A 697 -18.75 -17.04 -18.09
CA MET A 697 -19.61 -18.08 -18.70
C MET A 697 -18.81 -19.06 -19.58
N GLU A 698 -17.69 -18.62 -20.15
CA GLU A 698 -16.86 -19.41 -21.05
C GLU A 698 -15.62 -19.97 -20.35
N LYS A 699 -15.18 -21.17 -20.78
CA LYS A 699 -14.02 -21.85 -20.22
C LYS A 699 -12.74 -21.01 -20.24
N HIS A 700 -12.48 -20.25 -21.31
CA HIS A 700 -11.28 -19.41 -21.42
C HIS A 700 -11.28 -18.22 -20.46
N ALA A 701 -12.47 -17.74 -20.06
CA ALA A 701 -12.58 -16.66 -19.09
C ALA A 701 -12.17 -17.11 -17.68
N VAL A 702 -12.40 -18.38 -17.31
CA VAL A 702 -12.02 -18.95 -16.01
C VAL A 702 -10.52 -18.80 -15.72
N SER A 703 -9.69 -18.92 -16.75
CA SER A 703 -8.24 -18.68 -16.62
C SER A 703 -7.92 -17.25 -16.18
N ARG A 704 -8.74 -16.25 -16.49
CA ARG A 704 -8.52 -14.87 -16.00
C ARG A 704 -8.79 -14.73 -14.49
N LEU A 705 -9.60 -15.62 -13.91
CA LEU A 705 -9.95 -15.58 -12.49
C LEU A 705 -8.74 -15.96 -11.62
N ILE A 706 -8.03 -17.02 -12.00
CA ILE A 706 -6.89 -17.59 -11.24
C ILE A 706 -5.53 -17.18 -11.81
N GLY A 707 -5.46 -16.95 -13.12
CA GLY A 707 -4.25 -16.66 -13.89
C GLY A 707 -4.15 -17.57 -15.11
N ALA A 708 -3.62 -17.06 -16.23
CA ALA A 708 -3.42 -17.88 -17.41
C ALA A 708 -2.30 -18.92 -17.16
N PRO A 709 -2.41 -20.16 -17.67
CA PRO A 709 -1.33 -21.15 -17.57
C PRO A 709 -0.13 -20.81 -18.48
N PRO A 710 1.06 -21.40 -18.23
CA PRO A 710 2.26 -21.15 -19.04
C PRO A 710 2.01 -21.33 -20.54
N GLY A 711 2.37 -20.32 -21.35
CA GLY A 711 2.22 -20.35 -22.81
C GLY A 711 0.99 -19.64 -23.38
N TYR A 712 0.13 -19.05 -22.54
CA TYR A 712 -1.01 -18.23 -22.95
C TYR A 712 -0.74 -16.72 -22.76
N VAL A 713 -1.35 -15.87 -23.60
CA VAL A 713 -1.29 -14.41 -23.45
C VAL A 713 -1.88 -14.01 -22.09
N GLY A 714 -1.12 -13.25 -21.29
CA GLY A 714 -1.49 -12.91 -19.91
C GLY A 714 -0.94 -13.87 -18.85
N PHE A 715 -0.03 -14.79 -19.18
CA PHE A 715 0.65 -15.65 -18.20
C PHE A 715 1.40 -14.86 -17.10
N GLU A 716 1.95 -13.69 -17.46
CA GLU A 716 2.63 -12.81 -16.49
C GLU A 716 1.64 -11.99 -15.64
N GLU A 717 0.38 -11.89 -16.06
CA GLU A 717 -0.69 -11.22 -15.30
C GLU A 717 -1.34 -12.26 -14.37
N GLY A 718 -1.17 -12.11 -13.05
CA GLY A 718 -1.84 -12.95 -12.06
C GLY A 718 -3.38 -12.88 -12.20
N GLY A 719 -4.09 -13.85 -11.62
CA GLY A 719 -5.56 -13.90 -11.72
C GLY A 719 -6.25 -12.74 -11.02
N GLN A 720 -7.40 -12.33 -11.56
CA GLN A 720 -8.20 -11.23 -10.99
C GLN A 720 -8.62 -11.51 -9.54
N LEU A 721 -9.00 -12.76 -9.22
CA LEU A 721 -9.42 -13.15 -7.88
C LEU A 721 -8.21 -13.41 -6.98
N THR A 722 -7.24 -14.18 -7.48
CA THR A 722 -6.05 -14.58 -6.70
C THR A 722 -5.18 -13.39 -6.33
N GLU A 723 -4.97 -12.42 -7.23
CA GLU A 723 -4.22 -11.20 -6.91
C GLU A 723 -4.97 -10.26 -5.97
N ALA A 724 -6.28 -10.11 -6.16
CA ALA A 724 -7.08 -9.24 -5.29
C ALA A 724 -7.07 -9.73 -3.84
N VAL A 725 -7.29 -11.03 -3.64
CA VAL A 725 -7.29 -11.64 -2.29
C VAL A 725 -5.88 -11.76 -1.73
N ARG A 726 -4.86 -12.00 -2.56
CA ARG A 726 -3.45 -11.97 -2.09
C ARG A 726 -3.07 -10.59 -1.55
N ARG A 727 -3.46 -9.52 -2.24
CA ARG A 727 -3.19 -8.12 -1.81
C ARG A 727 -4.05 -7.70 -0.61
N ARG A 728 -5.28 -8.21 -0.51
CA ARG A 728 -6.21 -7.95 0.58
C ARG A 728 -6.83 -9.26 1.09
N PRO A 729 -6.12 -10.02 1.94
CA PRO A 729 -6.62 -11.31 2.46
C PRO A 729 -7.90 -11.16 3.29
N TYR A 730 -8.09 -10.00 3.89
CA TYR A 730 -9.26 -9.61 4.68
C TYR A 730 -10.21 -8.85 3.79
N SER A 731 -11.12 -9.59 3.16
CA SER A 731 -12.03 -9.03 2.20
C SER A 731 -13.35 -9.78 2.16
N VAL A 732 -14.39 -9.08 1.71
CA VAL A 732 -15.64 -9.69 1.29
C VAL A 732 -15.54 -9.98 -0.20
N VAL A 733 -15.52 -11.25 -0.58
CA VAL A 733 -15.49 -11.67 -1.99
C VAL A 733 -16.92 -11.92 -2.43
N LEU A 734 -17.42 -11.07 -3.33
CA LEU A 734 -18.77 -11.11 -3.85
C LEU A 734 -18.77 -11.68 -5.28
N PHE A 735 -19.31 -12.88 -5.45
CA PHE A 735 -19.61 -13.50 -6.74
C PHE A 735 -21.05 -13.19 -7.13
N ASP A 736 -21.23 -12.27 -8.09
CA ASP A 736 -22.56 -11.84 -8.54
C ASP A 736 -23.07 -12.76 -9.66
N GLU A 737 -24.37 -13.08 -9.66
CA GLU A 737 -25.04 -13.91 -10.68
C GLU A 737 -24.43 -15.33 -10.84
N MET A 738 -24.22 -16.03 -9.72
CA MET A 738 -23.54 -17.34 -9.68
C MET A 738 -24.14 -18.40 -10.61
N GLU A 739 -25.44 -18.30 -10.92
CA GLU A 739 -26.11 -19.20 -11.88
C GLU A 739 -25.55 -19.14 -13.30
N LYS A 740 -24.84 -18.08 -13.67
CA LYS A 740 -24.24 -17.87 -15.00
C LYS A 740 -22.83 -18.44 -15.13
N ALA A 741 -22.16 -18.74 -14.01
CA ALA A 741 -20.78 -19.18 -14.01
C ALA A 741 -20.57 -20.48 -14.80
N HIS A 742 -19.42 -20.59 -15.47
CA HIS A 742 -19.00 -21.84 -16.08
C HIS A 742 -18.74 -22.93 -15.02
N GLY A 743 -18.95 -24.21 -15.38
CA GLY A 743 -18.73 -25.37 -14.51
C GLY A 743 -17.35 -25.40 -13.84
N ASP A 744 -16.30 -25.00 -14.57
CA ASP A 744 -14.92 -24.98 -14.07
C ASP A 744 -14.70 -23.97 -12.92
N VAL A 745 -15.53 -22.91 -12.80
CA VAL A 745 -15.45 -21.96 -11.67
C VAL A 745 -15.81 -22.67 -10.36
N PHE A 746 -16.78 -23.57 -10.37
CA PHE A 746 -17.20 -24.30 -9.18
C PHE A 746 -16.10 -25.20 -8.62
N ASN A 747 -15.21 -25.73 -9.48
CA ASN A 747 -14.07 -26.53 -9.01
C ASN A 747 -13.10 -25.68 -8.19
N VAL A 748 -12.90 -24.43 -8.60
CA VAL A 748 -12.09 -23.44 -7.88
C VAL A 748 -12.73 -23.09 -6.55
N LEU A 749 -14.05 -22.81 -6.57
CA LEU A 749 -14.79 -22.45 -5.37
C LEU A 749 -14.83 -23.60 -4.36
N LEU A 750 -14.97 -24.85 -4.80
CA LEU A 750 -14.90 -26.02 -3.92
C LEU A 750 -13.55 -26.09 -3.18
N GLN A 751 -12.44 -25.85 -3.89
CA GLN A 751 -11.12 -25.79 -3.25
C GLN A 751 -11.05 -24.69 -2.19
N ILE A 752 -11.61 -23.52 -2.49
CA ILE A 752 -11.63 -22.38 -1.55
C ILE A 752 -12.54 -22.69 -0.34
N LEU A 753 -13.71 -23.28 -0.55
CA LEU A 753 -14.68 -23.60 0.50
C LEU A 753 -14.20 -24.72 1.43
N ASP A 754 -13.36 -25.63 0.94
CA ASP A 754 -12.84 -26.78 1.68
C ASP A 754 -11.50 -26.48 2.35
N ASP A 755 -10.52 -26.01 1.59
CA ASP A 755 -9.14 -25.84 2.05
C ASP A 755 -8.80 -24.39 2.42
N GLY A 756 -9.72 -23.45 2.18
CA GLY A 756 -9.51 -22.02 2.44
C GLY A 756 -8.34 -21.44 1.66
N ARG A 757 -7.94 -22.07 0.55
CA ARG A 757 -6.81 -21.66 -0.28
C ARG A 757 -7.00 -22.12 -1.72
N VAL A 758 -6.38 -21.41 -2.64
CA VAL A 758 -6.31 -21.80 -4.06
C VAL A 758 -4.89 -21.62 -4.55
N THR A 759 -4.45 -22.48 -5.45
CA THR A 759 -3.15 -22.34 -6.12
C THR A 759 -3.37 -21.60 -7.44
N ASP A 760 -2.63 -20.51 -7.65
CA ASP A 760 -2.69 -19.78 -8.90
C ASP A 760 -1.95 -20.50 -10.05
N SER A 761 -2.05 -19.97 -11.27
CA SER A 761 -1.39 -20.56 -12.43
C SER A 761 0.14 -20.49 -12.41
N GLN A 762 0.70 -19.70 -11.50
CA GLN A 762 2.14 -19.58 -11.26
C GLN A 762 2.61 -20.51 -10.13
N GLY A 763 1.70 -21.29 -9.53
CA GLY A 763 2.01 -22.22 -8.44
C GLY A 763 2.00 -21.57 -7.04
N ARG A 764 1.59 -20.30 -6.93
CA ARG A 764 1.53 -19.58 -5.66
C ARG A 764 0.23 -19.92 -4.95
N VAL A 765 0.30 -20.24 -3.66
CA VAL A 765 -0.87 -20.55 -2.85
C VAL A 765 -1.42 -19.26 -2.24
N VAL A 766 -2.68 -18.93 -2.57
CA VAL A 766 -3.40 -17.77 -2.03
C VAL A 766 -4.38 -18.24 -0.97
N SER A 767 -4.32 -17.63 0.23
CA SER A 767 -5.20 -17.94 1.36
C SER A 767 -6.48 -17.11 1.34
N PHE A 768 -7.61 -17.78 1.58
CA PHE A 768 -8.97 -17.23 1.70
C PHE A 768 -9.55 -17.42 3.11
N LYS A 769 -8.77 -17.95 4.06
CA LYS A 769 -9.19 -18.19 5.45
C LYS A 769 -9.71 -16.93 6.15
N ASN A 770 -9.23 -15.76 5.73
CA ASN A 770 -9.59 -14.45 6.25
C ASN A 770 -10.64 -13.71 5.41
N ALA A 771 -11.20 -14.37 4.39
CA ALA A 771 -12.21 -13.79 3.51
C ALA A 771 -13.62 -14.28 3.89
N ILE A 772 -14.61 -13.45 3.60
CA ILE A 772 -16.03 -13.83 3.61
C ILE A 772 -16.47 -14.02 2.17
N LEU A 773 -17.01 -15.19 1.85
CA LEU A 773 -17.50 -15.49 0.51
C LEU A 773 -19.00 -15.25 0.44
N ILE A 774 -19.43 -14.38 -0.47
CA ILE A 774 -20.85 -14.12 -0.74
C ILE A 774 -21.10 -14.42 -2.21
N MET A 775 -22.04 -15.31 -2.47
CA MET A 775 -22.52 -15.61 -3.81
C MET A 775 -23.95 -15.10 -3.93
N THR A 776 -24.28 -14.34 -4.97
CA THR A 776 -25.66 -13.94 -5.23
C THR A 776 -26.23 -14.78 -6.36
N SER A 777 -27.52 -15.12 -6.24
CA SER A 777 -28.24 -15.73 -7.35
C SER A 777 -29.69 -15.27 -7.40
N ASN A 778 -30.21 -15.10 -8.62
CA ASN A 778 -31.62 -14.78 -8.84
C ASN A 778 -32.50 -16.03 -9.02
N ILE A 779 -31.93 -17.23 -8.84
CA ILE A 779 -32.66 -18.50 -8.86
C ILE A 779 -33.77 -18.48 -7.79
N GLY A 780 -34.95 -18.96 -8.18
CA GLY A 780 -36.11 -19.07 -7.29
C GLY A 780 -36.80 -17.73 -6.99
N SER A 781 -36.36 -16.62 -7.56
CA SER A 781 -36.99 -15.29 -7.34
C SER A 781 -38.48 -15.26 -7.69
N GLN A 782 -38.92 -16.02 -8.69
CA GLN A 782 -40.35 -16.16 -9.04
C GLN A 782 -41.20 -16.68 -7.88
N PHE A 783 -40.72 -17.68 -7.13
CA PHE A 783 -41.45 -18.26 -6.00
C PHE A 783 -41.50 -17.31 -4.80
N VAL A 784 -40.50 -16.44 -4.67
CA VAL A 784 -40.47 -15.38 -3.66
C VAL A 784 -41.51 -14.29 -3.98
N LEU A 785 -41.71 -13.97 -5.26
CA LEU A 785 -42.65 -12.94 -5.73
C LEU A 785 -44.12 -13.43 -5.82
N GLU A 786 -44.35 -14.66 -6.27
CA GLU A 786 -45.70 -15.22 -6.50
C GLU A 786 -46.52 -15.45 -5.22
N GLY A 787 -45.90 -15.45 -4.05
CA GLY A 787 -46.57 -15.69 -2.76
C GLY A 787 -46.80 -14.45 -1.89
N LEU A 788 -46.62 -13.23 -2.40
CA LEU A 788 -46.74 -11.98 -1.61
C LEU A 788 -48.15 -11.71 -1.08
N ASN A 789 -49.19 -12.25 -1.73
CA ASN A 789 -50.60 -12.05 -1.34
C ASN A 789 -51.12 -13.10 -0.34
N ASP A 790 -50.27 -14.05 0.07
CA ASP A 790 -50.67 -15.21 0.88
C ASP A 790 -50.25 -15.01 2.35
N ASN A 791 -51.17 -14.51 3.17
CA ASN A 791 -50.97 -14.17 4.59
C ASN A 791 -50.89 -15.39 5.54
N ASP A 792 -50.80 -16.61 4.99
CA ASP A 792 -50.65 -17.83 5.79
C ASP A 792 -49.25 -17.89 6.44
N PRO A 793 -49.12 -18.06 7.77
CA PRO A 793 -47.83 -18.23 8.45
C PRO A 793 -46.95 -19.34 7.86
N GLY A 794 -47.54 -20.38 7.25
CA GLY A 794 -46.81 -21.45 6.56
C GLY A 794 -46.34 -21.12 5.13
N SER A 795 -46.72 -19.96 4.57
CA SER A 795 -46.35 -19.56 3.20
C SER A 795 -44.86 -19.23 3.09
N ALA A 796 -44.25 -18.60 4.10
CA ALA A 796 -42.83 -18.24 4.10
C ALA A 796 -41.93 -19.48 4.04
N GLN A 797 -42.24 -20.53 4.81
CA GLN A 797 -41.47 -21.78 4.78
C GLN A 797 -41.62 -22.49 3.43
N ARG A 798 -42.85 -22.59 2.91
CA ARG A 798 -43.10 -23.18 1.58
C ARG A 798 -42.36 -22.43 0.46
N ARG A 799 -42.27 -21.10 0.52
CA ARG A 799 -41.48 -20.30 -0.43
C ARG A 799 -39.99 -20.63 -0.33
N ARG A 800 -39.44 -20.73 0.88
CA ARG A 800 -38.03 -21.12 1.09
C ARG A 800 -37.76 -22.52 0.55
N ASP A 801 -38.64 -23.48 0.83
CA ASP A 801 -38.49 -24.86 0.36
C ASP A 801 -38.50 -24.91 -1.18
N ALA A 802 -39.42 -24.19 -1.84
CA ALA A 802 -39.48 -24.09 -3.30
C ALA A 802 -38.22 -23.43 -3.90
N VAL A 803 -37.68 -22.39 -3.26
CA VAL A 803 -36.43 -21.76 -3.66
C VAL A 803 -35.25 -22.73 -3.52
N MET A 804 -35.19 -23.49 -2.41
CA MET A 804 -34.13 -24.47 -2.18
C MET A 804 -34.21 -25.65 -3.16
N ASP A 805 -35.39 -26.07 -3.56
CA ASP A 805 -35.55 -27.09 -4.59
C ASP A 805 -35.07 -26.60 -5.96
N ALA A 806 -35.30 -25.31 -6.29
CA ALA A 806 -34.73 -24.70 -7.49
C ALA A 806 -33.19 -24.64 -7.44
N VAL A 807 -32.60 -24.33 -6.27
CA VAL A 807 -31.14 -24.34 -6.07
C VAL A 807 -30.57 -25.75 -6.24
N ARG A 808 -31.19 -26.77 -5.63
CA ARG A 808 -30.77 -28.18 -5.77
C ARG A 808 -30.93 -28.70 -7.19
N GLY A 809 -31.87 -28.16 -7.96
CA GLY A 809 -32.05 -28.47 -9.37
C GLY A 809 -30.97 -27.86 -10.27
N HIS A 810 -30.41 -26.70 -9.91
CA HIS A 810 -29.42 -25.98 -10.72
C HIS A 810 -27.97 -26.31 -10.35
N PHE A 811 -27.66 -26.39 -9.06
CA PHE A 811 -26.30 -26.62 -8.56
C PHE A 811 -26.06 -28.08 -8.18
N ARG A 812 -24.81 -28.55 -8.35
CA ARG A 812 -24.40 -29.91 -7.98
C ARG A 812 -24.46 -30.08 -6.45
N PRO A 813 -24.88 -31.25 -5.92
CA PRO A 813 -24.95 -31.50 -4.47
C PRO A 813 -23.63 -31.25 -3.73
N GLU A 814 -22.50 -31.54 -4.38
CA GLU A 814 -21.16 -31.26 -3.84
C GLU A 814 -20.99 -29.79 -3.45
N PHE A 815 -21.38 -28.86 -4.32
CA PHE A 815 -21.30 -27.43 -4.04
C PHE A 815 -22.32 -27.02 -2.98
N VAL A 816 -23.53 -27.58 -3.04
CA VAL A 816 -24.61 -27.22 -2.12
C VAL A 816 -24.27 -27.53 -0.67
N ASN A 817 -23.57 -28.64 -0.43
CA ASN A 817 -23.20 -29.08 0.90
C ASN A 817 -21.97 -28.35 1.48
N ARG A 818 -21.27 -27.52 0.69
CA ARG A 818 -20.06 -26.80 1.12
C ARG A 818 -20.30 -25.32 1.44
N VAL A 819 -21.43 -24.77 1.03
CA VAL A 819 -21.84 -23.42 1.44
C VAL A 819 -22.42 -23.50 2.85
N ASP A 820 -22.00 -22.60 3.74
CA ASP A 820 -22.42 -22.66 5.14
C ASP A 820 -23.89 -22.32 5.32
N GLU A 821 -24.39 -21.27 4.65
CA GLU A 821 -25.78 -20.83 4.79
C GLU A 821 -26.40 -20.36 3.46
N TYR A 822 -27.67 -20.73 3.26
CA TYR A 822 -28.51 -20.27 2.16
C TYR A 822 -29.53 -19.26 2.67
N ILE A 823 -29.42 -18.02 2.20
CA ILE A 823 -30.19 -16.90 2.73
C ILE A 823 -31.13 -16.39 1.64
N VAL A 824 -32.43 -16.50 1.90
CA VAL A 824 -33.49 -16.00 1.02
C VAL A 824 -33.87 -14.58 1.43
N PHE A 825 -33.71 -13.63 0.50
CA PHE A 825 -34.09 -12.24 0.69
C PHE A 825 -35.56 -12.02 0.30
N ASP A 826 -36.27 -11.31 1.17
CA ASP A 826 -37.67 -10.98 0.96
C ASP A 826 -37.83 -9.77 0.03
N PRO A 827 -38.95 -9.64 -0.72
CA PRO A 827 -39.25 -8.44 -1.48
C PRO A 827 -39.45 -7.23 -0.57
N LEU A 828 -39.11 -6.04 -1.07
CA LEU A 828 -39.24 -4.81 -0.28
C LEU A 828 -40.68 -4.29 -0.30
N ASP A 829 -41.20 -3.97 0.89
CA ASP A 829 -42.47 -3.27 1.01
C ASP A 829 -42.31 -1.75 0.77
N PHE A 830 -43.42 -1.05 0.57
CA PHE A 830 -43.40 0.38 0.28
C PHE A 830 -42.81 1.22 1.44
N SER A 831 -43.05 0.81 2.70
CA SER A 831 -42.52 1.49 3.89
C SER A 831 -41.00 1.34 4.02
N GLN A 832 -40.46 0.18 3.62
CA GLN A 832 -39.04 -0.09 3.54
C GLN A 832 -38.40 0.76 2.44
N VAL A 833 -39.04 0.85 1.26
CA VAL A 833 -38.54 1.72 0.18
C VAL A 833 -38.55 3.20 0.59
N GLN A 834 -39.55 3.65 1.36
CA GLN A 834 -39.57 5.01 1.92
C GLN A 834 -38.36 5.28 2.84
N LYS A 835 -38.00 4.32 3.71
CA LYS A 835 -36.79 4.42 4.55
C LYS A 835 -35.51 4.48 3.71
N ILE A 836 -35.43 3.70 2.62
CA ILE A 836 -34.28 3.70 1.70
C ILE A 836 -34.16 5.06 1.00
N VAL A 837 -35.28 5.64 0.54
CA VAL A 837 -35.31 6.99 -0.05
C VAL A 837 -34.82 8.03 0.96
N ALA A 838 -35.30 7.98 2.21
CA ALA A 838 -34.84 8.88 3.27
C ALA A 838 -33.33 8.77 3.51
N GLN A 839 -32.76 7.56 3.50
CA GLN A 839 -31.30 7.37 3.59
C GLN A 839 -30.55 7.96 2.39
N GLN A 840 -31.08 7.85 1.16
CA GLN A 840 -30.47 8.50 -0.01
C GLN A 840 -30.52 10.04 0.09
N ILE A 841 -31.62 10.60 0.60
CA ILE A 841 -31.75 12.05 0.84
C ILE A 841 -30.70 12.51 1.85
N LYS A 842 -30.48 11.79 2.96
CA LYS A 842 -29.41 12.10 3.92
C LYS A 842 -28.01 12.10 3.29
N ARG A 843 -27.74 11.23 2.30
CA ARG A 843 -26.47 11.24 1.54
C ARG A 843 -26.33 12.46 0.64
N VAL A 844 -27.44 13.01 0.13
CA VAL A 844 -27.44 14.28 -0.60
C VAL A 844 -27.22 15.45 0.36
N GLU A 845 -27.91 15.43 1.51
CA GLU A 845 -27.76 16.42 2.59
C GLU A 845 -26.31 16.53 3.07
N GLY A 846 -25.63 15.41 3.35
CA GLY A 846 -24.22 15.43 3.76
C GLY A 846 -23.31 16.11 2.74
N ARG A 847 -23.50 15.84 1.43
CA ARG A 847 -22.73 16.50 0.36
C ARG A 847 -23.04 17.99 0.22
N LEU A 848 -24.24 18.43 0.59
CA LEU A 848 -24.61 19.85 0.63
C LEU A 848 -24.08 20.55 1.87
N ALA A 849 -23.98 19.85 3.00
CA ALA A 849 -23.40 20.36 4.24
C ALA A 849 -21.92 20.74 4.06
N ASP A 850 -21.15 19.98 3.26
CA ASP A 850 -19.78 20.33 2.87
C ASP A 850 -19.69 21.69 2.14
N ARG A 851 -20.79 22.14 1.53
CA ARG A 851 -20.95 23.44 0.88
C ARG A 851 -21.70 24.46 1.75
N LYS A 852 -21.90 24.16 3.03
CA LYS A 852 -22.68 24.97 3.98
C LYS A 852 -24.12 25.22 3.52
N ILE A 853 -24.72 24.31 2.74
CA ILE A 853 -26.11 24.40 2.29
C ILE A 853 -26.94 23.39 3.09
N GLY A 854 -27.97 23.86 3.80
CA GLY A 854 -28.95 22.98 4.45
C GLY A 854 -29.90 22.35 3.43
N LEU A 855 -30.47 21.18 3.72
CA LEU A 855 -31.48 20.55 2.86
C LEU A 855 -32.73 20.22 3.66
N ARG A 856 -33.89 20.69 3.19
CA ARG A 856 -35.20 20.33 3.71
C ARG A 856 -36.07 19.82 2.57
N VAL A 857 -36.47 18.55 2.64
CA VAL A 857 -37.35 17.94 1.65
C VAL A 857 -38.75 17.80 2.25
N ALA A 858 -39.78 18.29 1.56
CA ALA A 858 -41.15 18.14 2.00
C ALA A 858 -41.66 16.69 1.85
N ASP A 859 -42.68 16.32 2.63
CA ASP A 859 -43.20 14.94 2.66
C ASP A 859 -43.79 14.52 1.30
N ASP A 860 -44.43 15.45 0.60
CA ASP A 860 -44.97 15.23 -0.75
C ASP A 860 -43.86 15.00 -1.79
N ALA A 861 -42.73 15.69 -1.66
CA ALA A 861 -41.54 15.48 -2.48
C ALA A 861 -40.89 14.12 -2.19
N THR A 862 -40.87 13.72 -0.92
CA THR A 862 -40.40 12.38 -0.51
C THR A 862 -41.30 11.29 -1.07
N GLN A 863 -42.63 11.48 -1.03
CA GLN A 863 -43.59 10.55 -1.62
C GLN A 863 -43.40 10.41 -3.13
N LEU A 864 -43.20 11.51 -3.86
CA LEU A 864 -42.93 11.48 -5.30
C LEU A 864 -41.65 10.69 -5.63
N LEU A 865 -40.61 10.82 -4.81
CA LEU A 865 -39.38 10.05 -4.95
C LEU A 865 -39.59 8.55 -4.66
N CYS A 866 -40.45 8.21 -3.69
CA CYS A 866 -40.82 6.82 -3.38
C CYS A 866 -41.60 6.19 -4.53
N GLU A 867 -42.61 6.88 -5.06
CA GLU A 867 -43.43 6.40 -6.19
C GLU A 867 -42.59 6.19 -7.45
N ALA A 868 -41.67 7.11 -7.75
CA ALA A 868 -40.74 6.96 -8.88
C ALA A 868 -39.63 5.92 -8.64
N GLY A 869 -39.34 5.61 -7.38
CA GLY A 869 -38.29 4.70 -6.95
C GLY A 869 -38.74 3.26 -6.70
N TYR A 870 -40.05 3.02 -6.56
CA TYR A 870 -40.63 1.71 -6.22
C TYR A 870 -40.97 0.91 -7.48
N ASP A 871 -40.36 -0.27 -7.61
CA ASP A 871 -40.72 -1.25 -8.63
C ASP A 871 -40.78 -2.65 -7.98
N PRO A 872 -41.94 -3.35 -7.99
CA PRO A 872 -42.06 -4.68 -7.40
C PRO A 872 -41.10 -5.74 -7.97
N ALA A 873 -40.70 -5.61 -9.24
CA ALA A 873 -39.80 -6.56 -9.91
C ALA A 873 -38.31 -6.21 -9.70
N PHE A 874 -37.99 -4.92 -9.56
CA PHE A 874 -36.60 -4.44 -9.44
C PHE A 874 -36.23 -3.89 -8.05
N GLY A 875 -37.14 -3.97 -7.08
CA GLY A 875 -36.94 -3.51 -5.70
C GLY A 875 -36.54 -2.04 -5.63
N ALA A 876 -35.53 -1.73 -4.81
CA ALA A 876 -35.02 -0.37 -4.63
C ALA A 876 -33.99 0.06 -5.69
N ARG A 877 -33.74 -0.74 -6.73
CA ARG A 877 -32.76 -0.42 -7.79
C ARG A 877 -33.05 0.92 -8.50
N PRO A 878 -34.32 1.31 -8.77
CA PRO A 878 -34.63 2.62 -9.37
C PRO A 878 -34.42 3.82 -8.44
N VAL A 879 -34.44 3.62 -7.10
CA VAL A 879 -34.41 4.71 -6.10
C VAL A 879 -33.24 5.66 -6.31
N LYS A 880 -32.02 5.14 -6.47
CA LYS A 880 -30.82 5.99 -6.67
C LYS A 880 -30.96 6.86 -7.93
N ARG A 881 -31.52 6.28 -8.99
CA ARG A 881 -31.73 6.98 -10.26
C ARG A 881 -32.85 8.03 -10.15
N ALA A 882 -33.92 7.72 -9.41
CA ALA A 882 -35.01 8.66 -9.13
C ALA A 882 -34.49 9.87 -8.32
N VAL A 883 -33.72 9.63 -7.25
CA VAL A 883 -33.07 10.69 -6.47
C VAL A 883 -32.12 11.53 -7.32
N GLN A 884 -31.31 10.91 -8.16
CA GLN A 884 -30.39 11.65 -9.04
C GLN A 884 -31.12 12.54 -10.06
N HIS A 885 -32.12 11.98 -10.76
CA HIS A 885 -32.83 12.72 -11.81
C HIS A 885 -33.81 13.76 -11.29
N LEU A 886 -34.50 13.48 -10.18
CA LEU A 886 -35.54 14.36 -9.66
C LEU A 886 -34.98 15.33 -8.62
N LEU A 887 -34.19 14.85 -7.66
CA LEU A 887 -33.71 15.66 -6.53
C LEU A 887 -32.38 16.34 -6.83
N GLU A 888 -31.32 15.57 -7.13
CA GLU A 888 -29.98 16.13 -7.33
C GLU A 888 -29.93 17.09 -8.53
N THR A 889 -30.63 16.75 -9.62
CA THR A 889 -30.69 17.60 -10.82
C THR A 889 -31.38 18.93 -10.52
N SER A 890 -32.50 18.92 -9.80
CA SER A 890 -33.20 20.16 -9.41
C SER A 890 -32.38 21.01 -8.44
N LEU A 891 -31.69 20.38 -7.47
CA LEU A 891 -30.78 21.07 -6.56
C LEU A 891 -29.59 21.69 -7.30
N ALA A 892 -28.95 20.95 -8.20
CA ALA A 892 -27.84 21.45 -9.00
C ALA A 892 -28.26 22.66 -9.86
N GLN A 893 -29.43 22.59 -10.48
CA GLN A 893 -29.97 23.71 -11.27
C GLN A 893 -30.27 24.94 -10.41
N ALA A 894 -30.80 24.77 -9.19
CA ALA A 894 -31.10 25.88 -8.29
C ALA A 894 -29.82 26.56 -7.78
N VAL A 895 -28.80 25.78 -7.41
CA VAL A 895 -27.48 26.30 -7.01
C VAL A 895 -26.81 27.04 -8.17
N LEU A 896 -26.83 26.48 -9.39
CA LEU A 896 -26.25 27.13 -10.57
C LEU A 896 -26.99 28.41 -11.01
N ARG A 897 -28.30 28.48 -10.77
CA ARG A 897 -29.11 29.69 -11.03
C ARG A 897 -28.92 30.78 -9.97
N GLY A 898 -28.34 30.43 -8.82
CA GLY A 898 -28.24 31.32 -7.66
C GLY A 898 -29.52 31.41 -6.84
N ASP A 899 -30.47 30.49 -7.04
CA ASP A 899 -31.73 30.41 -6.28
C ASP A 899 -31.50 29.94 -4.83
N VAL A 900 -30.36 29.28 -4.56
CA VAL A 900 -29.85 28.89 -3.24
C VAL A 900 -28.37 29.20 -3.16
N ALA A 901 -27.95 29.95 -2.14
CA ALA A 901 -26.57 30.32 -1.87
C ALA A 901 -25.98 29.55 -0.67
N GLU A 902 -24.67 29.69 -0.45
CA GLU A 902 -24.01 29.18 0.76
C GLU A 902 -24.65 29.78 2.02
N GLU A 903 -24.71 29.00 3.11
CA GLU A 903 -25.37 29.34 4.37
C GLU A 903 -26.90 29.50 4.31
N GLN A 904 -27.53 28.99 3.24
CA GLN A 904 -28.99 28.91 3.12
C GLN A 904 -29.47 27.45 3.15
N THR A 905 -30.73 27.27 3.52
CA THR A 905 -31.41 25.97 3.44
C THR A 905 -32.14 25.87 2.11
N ALA A 906 -31.83 24.85 1.30
CA ALA A 906 -32.62 24.47 0.13
C ALA A 906 -33.89 23.74 0.57
N VAL A 907 -35.06 24.33 0.30
CA VAL A 907 -36.36 23.70 0.53
C VAL A 907 -36.87 23.10 -0.77
N VAL A 908 -37.16 21.80 -0.76
CA VAL A 908 -37.63 21.04 -1.94
C VAL A 908 -39.11 20.71 -1.77
N ASN A 909 -39.93 21.23 -2.68
CA ASN A 909 -41.39 21.04 -2.73
C ASN A 909 -41.82 20.42 -4.07
N VAL A 910 -43.06 19.94 -4.15
CA VAL A 910 -43.64 19.45 -5.41
C VAL A 910 -44.48 20.56 -6.06
N ALA A 911 -44.18 20.88 -7.32
CA ALA A 911 -45.08 21.66 -8.15
C ALA A 911 -46.03 20.72 -8.91
N ARG A 912 -47.33 20.92 -8.74
CA ARG A 912 -48.39 20.26 -9.51
C ARG A 912 -49.06 21.30 -10.42
N GLY A 913 -48.85 21.18 -11.73
CA GLY A 913 -49.51 21.98 -12.78
C GLY A 913 -50.12 21.07 -13.86
N ASP A 914 -50.43 21.59 -15.05
CA ASP A 914 -50.99 20.83 -16.19
C ASP A 914 -50.01 19.80 -16.83
N GLY A 915 -48.80 19.65 -16.27
CA GLY A 915 -47.77 18.70 -16.69
C GLY A 915 -47.39 17.70 -15.60
N PRO A 916 -46.41 16.79 -15.86
CA PRO A 916 -45.96 15.83 -14.86
C PRO A 916 -45.40 16.55 -13.62
N ALA A 917 -45.72 16.00 -12.43
CA ALA A 917 -45.24 16.51 -11.16
C ALA A 917 -43.71 16.55 -11.15
N HIS A 918 -43.14 17.67 -10.71
CA HIS A 918 -41.69 17.87 -10.65
C HIS A 918 -41.28 18.59 -9.36
N LEU A 919 -40.02 18.37 -8.97
CA LEU A 919 -39.45 18.97 -7.76
C LEU A 919 -38.98 20.39 -8.05
N VAL A 920 -39.41 21.33 -7.21
CA VAL A 920 -38.99 22.74 -7.23
C VAL A 920 -38.20 23.02 -5.96
N VAL A 921 -37.09 23.75 -6.13
CA VAL A 921 -36.17 24.10 -5.06
C VAL A 921 -36.21 25.61 -4.85
N SER A 922 -36.32 26.03 -3.60
CA SER A 922 -36.29 27.44 -3.18
C SER A 922 -35.43 27.60 -1.93
N ALA A 923 -34.73 28.72 -1.77
CA ALA A 923 -34.09 29.04 -0.50
C ALA A 923 -35.13 29.32 0.60
N GLU A 924 -34.87 28.83 1.80
CA GLU A 924 -35.62 29.22 2.98
C GLU A 924 -35.42 30.72 3.25
N PRO A 925 -36.49 31.53 3.39
CA PRO A 925 -36.35 32.95 3.61
C PRO A 925 -35.64 33.23 4.94
N ARG A 926 -34.54 33.99 4.90
CA ARG A 926 -33.89 34.52 6.11
C ARG A 926 -34.89 35.43 6.84
N VAL A 927 -35.39 35.00 8.00
CA VAL A 927 -36.07 35.90 8.92
C VAL A 927 -35.00 36.78 9.56
N THR A 928 -34.84 38.01 9.06
CA THR A 928 -34.02 39.03 9.72
C THR A 928 -34.79 39.59 10.92
N VAL A 929 -34.07 39.98 11.97
CA VAL A 929 -34.64 40.58 13.20
C VAL A 929 -35.50 41.82 12.89
N GLU A 930 -35.27 42.49 11.75
CA GLU A 930 -36.08 43.60 11.24
C GLU A 930 -37.50 43.19 10.80
N ALA A 931 -37.70 41.96 10.32
CA ALA A 931 -39.02 41.46 9.90
C ALA A 931 -39.95 41.16 11.09
N LEU A 932 -39.39 40.86 12.27
CA LEU A 932 -40.14 40.64 13.51
C LEU A 932 -40.59 41.96 14.18
N ALA A 933 -40.00 43.11 13.83
CA ALA A 933 -40.40 44.42 14.34
C ALA A 933 -41.67 44.99 13.67
N GLY A 934 -42.13 44.40 12.56
CA GLY A 934 -43.29 44.86 11.79
C GLY A 934 -44.60 44.11 12.05
N MET A 935 -44.59 43.05 12.86
CA MET A 935 -45.82 42.31 13.19
C MET A 935 -46.51 42.98 14.38
N SER A 936 -47.62 43.66 14.12
CA SER A 936 -48.46 44.30 15.13
C SER A 936 -48.88 43.28 16.20
N GLN A 937 -48.67 43.63 17.47
CA GLN A 937 -49.15 42.83 18.59
C GLN A 937 -50.66 42.58 18.47
N PRO A 938 -51.15 41.38 18.83
CA PRO A 938 -52.58 41.14 18.92
C PRO A 938 -53.15 42.01 20.04
N VAL A 939 -54.06 42.90 19.69
CA VAL A 939 -54.86 43.67 20.66
C VAL A 939 -55.68 42.68 21.49
N PRO A 940 -55.60 42.70 22.83
CA PRO A 940 -56.41 41.82 23.65
C PRO A 940 -57.89 42.21 23.53
N PRO A 941 -58.84 41.26 23.59
CA PRO A 941 -60.25 41.58 23.52
C PRO A 941 -60.67 42.43 24.72
N ALA A 942 -61.58 43.39 24.48
CA ALA A 942 -62.07 44.32 25.48
C ALA A 942 -62.69 43.57 26.68
N GLY A 943 -62.15 43.80 27.88
CA GLY A 943 -62.69 43.28 29.14
C GLY A 943 -61.68 42.64 30.11
N PHE A 944 -60.40 42.51 29.73
CA PHE A 944 -59.40 41.91 30.62
C PHE A 944 -58.65 42.97 31.43
N SER A 945 -58.78 42.94 32.76
CA SER A 945 -57.86 43.64 33.68
C SER A 945 -57.02 42.60 34.43
N PRO A 946 -55.68 42.69 34.40
CA PRO A 946 -54.83 41.76 35.15
C PRO A 946 -54.84 42.09 36.67
N PRO A 947 -54.67 41.08 37.55
CA PRO A 947 -54.52 41.30 38.99
C PRO A 947 -53.14 41.91 39.31
N PRO A 948 -52.98 42.62 40.45
CA PRO A 948 -51.70 43.22 40.81
C PRO A 948 -50.64 42.14 41.12
N ALA A 949 -49.44 42.37 40.59
CA ALA A 949 -48.27 41.50 40.73
C ALA A 949 -47.84 41.35 42.20
N ARG A 950 -47.51 40.12 42.61
CA ARG A 950 -46.71 39.86 43.81
C ARG A 950 -45.22 39.92 43.45
N GLU A 951 -44.46 40.67 44.23
CA GLU A 951 -43.00 40.70 44.18
C GLU A 951 -42.40 39.36 44.61
N GLY A 952 -41.35 38.95 43.89
CA GLY A 952 -40.47 37.85 44.28
C GLY A 952 -40.69 36.57 43.50
N ASP A 953 -40.00 36.44 42.36
CA ASP A 953 -39.26 35.21 42.01
C ASP A 953 -38.36 35.50 40.80
N ALA A 954 -37.06 35.62 41.08
CA ALA A 954 -36.03 35.81 40.08
C ALA A 954 -35.67 34.46 39.44
N TYR A 955 -35.88 34.36 38.13
CA TYR A 955 -35.44 33.22 37.33
C TYR A 955 -33.92 33.29 37.09
N VAL A 956 -33.20 32.27 37.54
CA VAL A 956 -31.75 32.09 37.34
C VAL A 956 -31.54 31.16 36.14
N PRO A 957 -30.83 31.56 35.07
CA PRO A 957 -30.48 30.66 33.98
C PRO A 957 -29.26 29.77 34.35
N PRO A 958 -29.21 28.51 33.87
CA PRO A 958 -28.11 27.59 34.15
C PRO A 958 -26.82 27.95 33.40
N PRO A 959 -25.64 27.55 33.91
CA PRO A 959 -24.34 27.90 33.35
C PRO A 959 -24.02 27.14 32.05
N SER A 960 -23.33 27.82 31.15
CA SER A 960 -22.84 27.33 29.87
C SER A 960 -21.74 26.28 30.01
N ILE A 961 -21.83 25.22 29.21
CA ILE A 961 -20.80 24.18 29.02
C ILE A 961 -19.76 24.72 28.02
N PRO A 962 -18.44 24.70 28.34
CA PRO A 962 -17.39 25.08 27.39
C PRO A 962 -16.86 23.85 26.62
N GLY A 963 -16.77 23.95 25.30
CA GLY A 963 -16.07 22.97 24.46
C GLY A 963 -16.75 22.71 23.12
N PHE A 964 -16.60 23.64 22.16
CA PHE A 964 -16.69 23.39 20.73
C PHE A 964 -15.88 24.49 20.02
N ASP A 965 -14.76 24.09 19.44
CA ASP A 965 -14.10 24.75 18.31
C ASP A 965 -14.09 23.73 17.17
#